data_AF-A0A948HXP1-F1
#
_entry.id   AF-A0A948HXP1-F1
#
_cell.length_a   1.000
_cell.length_b   1.000
_cell.length_c   1.000
_cell.angle_alpha   90.00
_cell.angle_beta   90.00
_cell.angle_gamma   90.00
#
_symmetry.space_group_name_H-M   'P 1'
#
loop_
_entity.id
_entity.type
_entity.pdbx_description
1 polymer ?
#
loop_
_entity_poly.entity_id
_entity_poly.type
_entity_poly.pdbx_seq_one_letter_code
_entity_poly.pdbx_strand_id
1 'polypeptide(L)'
;MILRLFACLLLLISIDMQAEGNAAGLPDPLLITISNDTYPYMFIDEQGEAAGLVVDYWQEVAKRQDITVRFIAADWSETLQLLDSGQVHLHGGIARTDERSARYAMGATGIAIYSNIFVHRDIPHLTRLSELTPFAIGVVAQSSHVDTILQQVPAALLKPYPSVTAMYDAALAGDIKVMTGLDRLPPRYHRHTELVMQFPLYRKIPLRNIMLSYATNKNMNLMAAIQHVTAKIEPAFLERLERRWLGVEADEDTLLLGVPIDNPPYMHVTQQGEAQGLFVDLWQQWSELSGQKIAFVPDTSLNSLHNLVKGRIDVLVAFPDNQNLPAGIAPAYHLYNFPSEFYYLKRNAITDLTDLASGKIAIFANAPYAETLQQRYPQLEFVRFRQLPEMIAGVLNGELAGFFGASAIIPQRLQQLNLTDMFASVTDSELVSPMYSLVQQQQTELAEQIRRGFAQMPLDTLVQTEQRWLTDASQHYFSRFRQQIPLTEDEQDWLKQHKVLRVGMLRNWPPMEFADEDGLPAGVTVDMFNLLAERLNASFEFKLFDDFDSMLQQLQQQQLDLIANVSDRKDRHGYAKFSDVFWPTQLAVISNSSRQPVTSTADLYGSKVAIYQDYELARQLPQLHPQINVVAVQDLAQGLMLLQRNEVDFALDSVESASETLKQTGMLGLRAYVVDDLPHYASLIAVRKDFAPLVVMLNKGLRSISSEERQQLYQKWFSFQISQGMDRQQLNTLMWRIGGAVALLLLFVVLWNVSLRREVALRRKAEQKMRFMATHDDLTQLPNRSLIKERIEQALLQHARHNEIMALLFIDLDGFKEVNDAYGHDAGDELLLKLAGLLDNAVRKSDTVARFGGDEFVVLLTGLLSRDDAAIVAEKILHQMSMPITLSVGEVQVGASIGIAVYPYDGTDSAKLLKVADSLMYRIKQQGKNRYCFSKVAF
;
A
#
# COMPACT_ATOMS: atom_id res chain seq x y z
N MET A 1 -97.08 33.11 59.21
CA MET A 1 -97.59 32.53 57.94
C MET A 1 -96.65 32.96 56.84
N ILE A 2 -96.12 32.18 55.92
CA ILE A 2 -96.16 30.75 55.59
C ILE A 2 -94.95 30.65 54.63
N LEU A 3 -93.83 30.05 55.05
CA LEU A 3 -93.47 28.65 54.75
C LEU A 3 -93.48 28.37 53.22
N ARG A 4 -92.36 28.15 52.52
CA ARG A 4 -91.36 27.11 52.79
C ARG A 4 -90.08 27.30 51.96
N LEU A 5 -88.98 27.06 52.68
CA LEU A 5 -87.70 26.44 52.28
C LEU A 5 -86.84 27.10 51.19
N PHE A 6 -85.71 27.73 51.54
CA PHE A 6 -84.42 27.10 51.92
C PHE A 6 -83.85 26.16 50.84
N ALA A 7 -83.08 26.74 49.91
CA ALA A 7 -81.77 26.28 49.44
C ALA A 7 -81.40 27.08 48.18
N CYS A 8 -80.61 28.16 48.32
CA CYS A 8 -79.77 28.78 47.27
C CYS A 8 -79.17 30.14 47.64
N LEU A 9 -79.19 30.57 48.91
CA LEU A 9 -78.59 31.85 49.30
C LEU A 9 -77.48 31.64 50.33
N LEU A 10 -76.25 31.45 49.84
CA LEU A 10 -74.98 31.71 50.54
C LEU A 10 -73.84 31.56 49.51
N LEU A 11 -72.89 32.51 49.56
CA LEU A 11 -71.59 32.56 48.87
C LEU A 11 -71.53 33.28 47.52
N LEU A 12 -71.49 34.60 47.55
CA LEU A 12 -70.63 35.39 46.66
C LEU A 12 -70.10 36.59 47.46
N ILE A 13 -68.77 36.59 47.69
CA ILE A 13 -67.83 37.60 48.21
C ILE A 13 -66.94 37.00 49.30
N SER A 14 -65.82 36.39 48.90
CA SER A 14 -64.56 36.41 49.66
C SER A 14 -63.41 35.75 48.88
N ILE A 15 -62.36 36.54 48.61
CA ILE A 15 -60.93 36.18 48.57
C ILE A 15 -60.52 35.08 47.57
N ASP A 16 -59.95 35.49 46.43
CA ASP A 16 -59.12 34.62 45.59
C ASP A 16 -57.64 34.88 45.92
N MET A 17 -57.12 34.09 46.86
CA MET A 17 -55.69 33.81 47.01
C MET A 17 -55.52 32.33 46.69
N GLN A 18 -55.44 32.00 45.41
CA GLN A 18 -55.03 30.67 44.96
C GLN A 18 -53.53 30.51 45.19
N ALA A 19 -53.19 29.91 46.33
CA ALA A 19 -51.96 29.14 46.47
C ALA A 19 -52.22 27.74 45.91
N GLU A 20 -52.01 27.56 44.61
CA GLU A 20 -51.83 26.22 44.02
C GLU A 20 -50.35 25.82 44.19
N GLY A 21 -50.14 24.73 44.93
CA GLY A 21 -48.82 24.27 45.32
C GLY A 21 -48.02 23.71 44.14
N ASN A 22 -46.80 24.22 43.97
CA ASN A 22 -45.79 23.68 43.06
C ASN A 22 -45.45 22.22 43.44
N ALA A 23 -45.54 21.33 42.45
CA ALA A 23 -45.48 19.88 42.61
C ALA A 23 -44.07 19.28 42.80
N ALA A 24 -43.03 20.09 43.03
CA ALA A 24 -41.72 19.61 43.47
C ALA A 24 -41.08 20.73 44.28
N GLY A 25 -40.58 20.46 45.49
CA GLY A 25 -39.95 21.47 46.38
C GLY A 25 -38.60 22.02 45.90
N LEU A 26 -38.47 22.31 44.60
CA LEU A 26 -37.32 22.94 43.96
C LEU A 26 -37.52 24.47 43.88
N PRO A 27 -36.49 25.28 44.15
CA PRO A 27 -36.49 26.70 43.86
C PRO A 27 -36.63 26.98 42.36
N ASP A 28 -37.34 28.05 41.99
CA ASP A 28 -37.45 28.54 40.61
C ASP A 28 -37.12 30.06 40.57
N PRO A 29 -36.01 30.48 39.93
CA PRO A 29 -35.04 29.65 39.22
C PRO A 29 -34.13 28.85 40.18
N LEU A 30 -33.74 27.65 39.74
CA LEU A 30 -32.68 26.86 40.37
C LEU A 30 -31.32 27.48 40.04
N LEU A 31 -30.70 28.13 41.03
CA LEU A 31 -29.36 28.71 40.94
C LEU A 31 -28.26 27.63 41.01
N ILE A 32 -27.48 27.50 39.94
CA ILE A 32 -26.42 26.49 39.78
C ILE A 32 -25.08 27.18 39.54
N THR A 33 -24.08 26.89 40.37
CA THR A 33 -22.70 27.33 40.09
C THR A 33 -21.93 26.30 39.27
N ILE A 34 -21.06 26.78 38.39
CA ILE A 34 -20.19 25.99 37.52
C ILE A 34 -18.81 26.65 37.38
N SER A 35 -17.80 25.88 36.97
CA SER A 35 -16.50 26.44 36.60
C SER A 35 -16.61 27.24 35.30
N ASN A 36 -15.88 28.35 35.18
CA ASN A 36 -15.89 29.24 34.01
C ASN A 36 -14.96 28.80 32.87
N ASP A 37 -13.97 27.94 33.12
CA ASP A 37 -12.88 27.65 32.16
C ASP A 37 -12.56 26.15 31.98
N THR A 38 -13.46 25.26 32.40
CA THR A 38 -13.26 23.80 32.37
C THR A 38 -13.92 23.17 31.13
N TYR A 39 -13.46 23.56 29.94
CA TYR A 39 -13.91 23.02 28.66
C TYR A 39 -13.57 21.51 28.51
N PRO A 40 -14.45 20.68 27.91
CA PRO A 40 -15.79 20.96 27.38
C PRO A 40 -16.91 20.81 28.43
N TYR A 41 -16.58 20.59 29.70
CA TYR A 41 -17.55 20.19 30.72
C TYR A 41 -18.41 21.35 31.20
N MET A 42 -17.80 22.49 31.50
CA MET A 42 -18.46 23.70 31.96
C MET A 42 -17.52 24.88 31.76
N PHE A 43 -18.00 25.88 31.02
CA PHE A 43 -17.22 27.05 30.69
C PHE A 43 -18.14 28.21 30.26
N ILE A 44 -17.56 29.39 30.07
CA ILE A 44 -18.22 30.52 29.42
C ILE A 44 -17.86 30.56 27.93
N ASP A 45 -18.87 30.58 27.06
CA ASP A 45 -18.67 30.64 25.61
C ASP A 45 -18.27 32.04 25.09
N GLU A 46 -18.17 32.19 23.76
CA GLU A 46 -17.77 33.46 23.13
C GLU A 46 -18.84 34.54 23.27
N GLN A 47 -20.08 34.15 23.55
CA GLN A 47 -21.21 35.04 23.77
C GLN A 47 -21.30 35.49 25.24
N GLY A 48 -20.45 34.95 26.12
CA GLY A 48 -20.47 35.25 27.55
C GLY A 48 -21.47 34.40 28.34
N GLU A 49 -22.04 33.37 27.72
CA GLU A 49 -23.04 32.51 28.33
C GLU A 49 -22.44 31.20 28.85
N ALA A 50 -23.08 30.62 29.86
CA ALA A 50 -22.70 29.31 30.38
C ALA A 50 -22.95 28.23 29.32
N ALA A 51 -21.93 27.42 29.04
CA ALA A 51 -21.99 26.33 28.09
C ALA A 51 -21.20 25.10 28.57
N GLY A 52 -21.44 23.95 27.94
CA GLY A 52 -20.71 22.71 28.19
C GLY A 52 -21.61 21.56 28.65
N LEU A 53 -20.99 20.40 28.78
CA LEU A 53 -21.66 19.14 29.11
C LEU A 53 -22.57 19.24 30.34
N VAL A 54 -22.05 19.82 31.43
CA VAL A 54 -22.78 19.98 32.69
C VAL A 54 -23.94 20.96 32.53
N VAL A 55 -23.77 22.01 31.73
CA VAL A 55 -24.81 23.02 31.48
C VAL A 55 -25.98 22.39 30.74
N ASP A 56 -25.70 21.71 29.63
CA ASP A 56 -26.70 21.01 28.82
C ASP A 56 -27.42 19.92 29.61
N TYR A 57 -26.71 19.18 30.48
CA TYR A 57 -27.33 18.22 31.41
C TYR A 57 -28.39 18.90 32.29
N TRP A 58 -28.05 20.02 32.91
CA TRP A 58 -28.98 20.75 33.79
C TRP A 58 -30.11 21.44 33.03
N GLN A 59 -29.88 21.88 31.80
CA GLN A 59 -30.94 22.40 30.92
C GLN A 59 -31.96 21.32 30.55
N GLU A 60 -31.53 20.08 30.28
CA GLU A 60 -32.46 18.97 30.02
C GLU A 60 -33.25 18.58 31.28
N VAL A 61 -32.60 18.55 32.45
CA VAL A 61 -33.30 18.36 33.73
C VAL A 61 -34.36 19.44 33.93
N ALA A 62 -34.02 20.69 33.63
CA ALA A 62 -34.91 21.84 33.76
C ALA A 62 -36.13 21.73 32.83
N LYS A 63 -35.88 21.46 31.55
CA LYS A 63 -36.90 21.30 30.51
C LYS A 63 -37.89 20.18 30.82
N ARG A 64 -37.43 19.05 31.36
CA ARG A 64 -38.31 17.91 31.69
C ARG A 64 -39.20 18.14 32.90
N GLN A 65 -38.86 19.10 33.76
CA GLN A 65 -39.60 19.37 35.00
C GLN A 65 -40.26 20.74 35.03
N ASP A 66 -40.23 21.46 33.90
CA ASP A 66 -40.80 22.81 33.77
C ASP A 66 -40.28 23.77 34.87
N ILE A 67 -38.98 23.68 35.17
CA ILE A 67 -38.29 24.59 36.10
C ILE A 67 -37.28 25.45 35.33
N THR A 68 -37.02 26.66 35.79
CA THR A 68 -35.97 27.52 35.21
C THR A 68 -34.64 27.27 35.90
N VAL A 69 -33.53 27.26 35.16
CA VAL A 69 -32.17 27.21 35.72
C VAL A 69 -31.42 28.50 35.41
N ARG A 70 -30.60 28.95 36.36
CA ARG A 70 -29.67 30.08 36.16
C ARG A 70 -28.28 29.67 36.57
N PHE A 71 -27.33 29.80 35.65
CA PHE A 71 -25.94 29.47 35.88
C PHE A 71 -25.14 30.67 36.39
N ILE A 72 -24.26 30.42 37.36
CA ILE A 72 -23.29 31.39 37.89
C ILE A 72 -21.90 30.76 37.72
N ALA A 73 -21.20 31.17 36.66
CA ALA A 73 -19.85 30.70 36.38
C ALA A 73 -18.82 31.52 37.15
N ALA A 74 -17.84 30.84 37.74
CA ALA A 74 -16.75 31.46 38.50
C ALA A 74 -15.49 30.59 38.44
N ASP A 75 -14.37 31.11 38.95
CA ASP A 75 -13.16 30.31 39.16
C ASP A 75 -13.44 29.20 40.18
N TRP A 76 -12.75 28.06 40.06
CA TRP A 76 -13.07 26.84 40.81
C TRP A 76 -13.17 27.03 42.34
N SER A 77 -12.32 27.85 42.95
CA SER A 77 -12.36 28.12 44.39
C SER A 77 -13.57 28.98 44.79
N GLU A 78 -13.99 29.90 43.93
CA GLU A 78 -15.14 30.77 44.15
C GLU A 78 -16.45 29.98 44.01
N THR A 79 -16.55 29.00 43.10
CA THR A 79 -17.75 28.16 43.00
C THR A 79 -18.05 27.42 44.31
N LEU A 80 -17.00 26.95 45.01
CA LEU A 80 -17.14 26.32 46.32
C LEU A 80 -17.61 27.33 47.37
N GLN A 81 -17.04 28.54 47.40
CA GLN A 81 -17.46 29.61 48.32
C GLN A 81 -18.92 30.05 48.11
N LEU A 82 -19.37 30.12 46.87
CA LEU A 82 -20.76 30.42 46.53
C LEU A 82 -21.71 29.35 47.08
N LEU A 83 -21.33 28.07 46.97
CA LEU A 83 -22.12 26.97 47.53
C LEU A 83 -22.12 27.00 49.07
N ASP A 84 -20.95 27.20 49.69
CA ASP A 84 -20.80 27.26 51.15
C ASP A 84 -21.58 28.42 51.78
N SER A 85 -21.60 29.58 51.12
CA SER A 85 -22.34 30.76 51.58
C SER A 85 -23.85 30.67 51.31
N GLY A 86 -24.29 29.68 50.52
CA GLY A 86 -25.69 29.51 50.14
C GLY A 86 -26.19 30.53 49.12
N GLN A 87 -25.29 31.28 48.46
CA GLN A 87 -25.64 32.19 47.36
C GLN A 87 -26.15 31.45 46.12
N VAL A 88 -25.81 30.16 46.01
CA VAL A 88 -26.35 29.23 45.03
C VAL A 88 -26.94 28.01 45.73
N HIS A 89 -27.87 27.34 45.05
CA HIS A 89 -28.53 26.15 45.60
C HIS A 89 -27.68 24.89 45.40
N LEU A 90 -26.91 24.85 44.31
CA LEU A 90 -26.28 23.65 43.78
C LEU A 90 -24.96 23.98 43.07
N HIS A 91 -23.97 23.11 43.21
CA HIS A 91 -22.84 23.03 42.27
C HIS A 91 -23.13 21.98 41.20
N GLY A 92 -23.11 22.39 39.93
CA GLY A 92 -23.64 21.59 38.82
C GLY A 92 -22.78 20.38 38.42
N GLY A 93 -21.46 20.51 38.51
CA GLY A 93 -20.52 19.45 38.17
C GLY A 93 -19.28 19.47 39.06
N ILE A 94 -19.16 18.54 39.99
CA ILE A 94 -18.09 18.48 40.99
C ILE A 94 -17.62 17.03 41.17
N ALA A 95 -16.30 16.85 41.27
CA ALA A 95 -15.73 15.53 41.55
C ALA A 95 -16.05 15.10 42.99
N ARG A 96 -16.54 13.86 43.16
CA ARG A 96 -16.69 13.24 44.47
C ARG A 96 -15.32 12.92 45.08
N THR A 97 -15.12 13.32 46.34
CA THR A 97 -13.99 12.96 47.21
C THR A 97 -14.52 12.68 48.62
N ASP A 98 -13.73 12.06 49.49
CA ASP A 98 -14.13 11.78 50.87
C ASP A 98 -14.39 13.09 51.63
N GLU A 99 -13.50 14.08 51.48
CA GLU A 99 -13.66 15.42 52.07
C GLU A 99 -14.96 16.09 51.61
N ARG A 100 -15.22 16.11 50.29
CA ARG A 100 -16.43 16.74 49.74
C ARG A 100 -17.70 15.99 50.12
N SER A 101 -17.64 14.66 50.22
CA SER A 101 -18.79 13.85 50.67
C SER A 101 -19.08 14.07 52.16
N ALA A 102 -18.07 14.41 52.96
CA ALA A 102 -18.26 14.82 54.36
C ALA A 102 -18.81 16.25 54.48
N ARG A 103 -18.48 17.14 53.53
CA ARG A 103 -18.88 18.56 53.52
C ARG A 103 -20.23 18.84 52.87
N TYR A 104 -20.59 18.13 51.81
CA TYR A 104 -21.76 18.38 50.99
C TYR A 104 -22.67 17.15 50.90
N ALA A 105 -23.97 17.39 50.68
CA ALA A 105 -24.81 16.32 50.15
C ALA A 105 -24.55 16.22 48.64
N MET A 106 -24.36 15.01 48.11
CA MET A 106 -23.95 14.83 46.72
C MET A 106 -24.77 13.76 46.00
N GLY A 107 -25.19 14.05 44.77
CA GLY A 107 -25.79 13.09 43.84
C GLY A 107 -24.89 12.81 42.63
N ALA A 108 -25.26 11.85 41.80
CA ALA A 108 -24.48 11.44 40.62
C ALA A 108 -25.16 11.93 39.34
N THR A 109 -24.36 12.43 38.39
CA THR A 109 -24.87 12.78 37.05
C THR A 109 -24.87 11.56 36.11
N GLY A 110 -24.12 10.52 36.44
CA GLY A 110 -23.87 9.37 35.57
C GLY A 110 -22.72 9.57 34.59
N ILE A 111 -22.14 10.78 34.52
CA ILE A 111 -21.04 11.13 33.61
C ILE A 111 -19.70 10.84 34.29
N ALA A 112 -18.85 10.08 33.61
CA ALA A 112 -17.50 9.76 34.04
C ALA A 112 -16.46 10.43 33.13
N ILE A 113 -15.45 11.03 33.74
CA ILE A 113 -14.38 11.78 33.05
C ILE A 113 -13.02 11.33 33.56
N TYR A 114 -12.00 11.35 32.71
CA TYR A 114 -10.66 10.97 33.10
C TYR A 114 -9.84 12.18 33.49
N SER A 115 -9.07 11.99 34.56
CA SER A 115 -8.04 12.93 34.97
C SER A 115 -6.68 12.36 34.61
N ASN A 116 -5.83 13.21 34.06
CA ASN A 116 -4.51 12.88 33.55
C ASN A 116 -3.48 13.90 34.05
N ILE A 117 -2.21 13.49 34.05
CA ILE A 117 -1.06 14.37 34.21
C ILE A 117 -0.36 14.48 32.86
N PHE A 118 -0.35 15.68 32.29
CA PHE A 118 0.33 16.01 31.04
C PHE A 118 1.79 16.37 31.33
N VAL A 119 2.68 15.84 30.49
CA VAL A 119 4.14 15.96 30.66
C VAL A 119 4.74 16.67 29.47
N HIS A 120 5.61 17.64 29.73
CA HIS A 120 6.30 18.41 28.71
C HIS A 120 7.17 17.50 27.81
N ARG A 121 7.27 17.81 26.52
CA ARG A 121 8.01 17.03 25.51
C ARG A 121 9.51 16.86 25.80
N ASP A 122 10.09 17.77 26.57
CA ASP A 122 11.53 17.74 26.93
C ASP A 122 11.84 16.77 28.07
N ILE A 123 10.84 16.33 28.84
CA ILE A 123 11.07 15.40 29.93
C ILE A 123 11.20 13.99 29.35
N PRO A 124 12.14 13.15 29.84
CA PRO A 124 12.19 11.72 29.50
C PRO A 124 10.83 11.05 29.71
N HIS A 125 10.56 9.95 29.03
CA HIS A 125 9.23 9.33 29.09
C HIS A 125 8.91 8.87 30.52
N LEU A 126 8.04 9.61 31.20
CA LEU A 126 7.50 9.26 32.52
C LEU A 126 6.24 8.44 32.32
N THR A 127 6.15 7.29 32.99
CA THR A 127 4.99 6.40 32.88
C THR A 127 4.32 6.14 34.22
N ARG A 128 4.96 6.51 35.34
CA ARG A 128 4.44 6.29 36.69
C ARG A 128 4.33 7.59 37.48
N LEU A 129 3.29 7.70 38.30
CA LEU A 129 3.06 8.88 39.15
C LEU A 129 4.19 9.09 40.17
N SER A 130 4.82 8.02 40.66
CA SER A 130 5.94 8.10 41.61
C SER A 130 7.18 8.82 41.04
N GLU A 131 7.33 8.83 39.72
CA GLU A 131 8.45 9.49 39.02
C GLU A 131 8.27 11.01 38.93
N LEU A 132 7.12 11.53 39.37
CA LEU A 132 6.80 12.97 39.34
C LEU A 132 7.38 13.75 40.51
N THR A 133 7.85 13.06 41.55
CA THR A 133 8.41 13.65 42.79
C THR A 133 9.43 14.79 42.56
N PRO A 134 10.36 14.74 41.57
CA PRO A 134 11.32 15.83 41.37
C PRO A 134 10.75 17.04 40.60
N PHE A 135 9.51 16.99 40.11
CA PHE A 135 8.91 18.03 39.28
C PHE A 135 7.85 18.82 40.06
N ALA A 136 7.77 20.13 39.81
CA ALA A 136 6.62 20.92 40.24
C ALA A 136 5.41 20.61 39.36
N ILE A 137 4.35 20.08 39.98
CA ILE A 137 3.11 19.68 39.31
C ILE A 137 2.12 20.84 39.41
N GLY A 138 1.78 21.43 38.27
CA GLY A 138 0.70 22.41 38.20
C GLY A 138 -0.65 21.79 38.48
N VAL A 139 -1.40 22.39 39.39
CA VAL A 139 -2.75 21.96 39.78
C VAL A 139 -3.66 23.17 39.93
N VAL A 140 -4.95 23.02 39.63
CA VAL A 140 -5.95 24.05 40.00
C VAL A 140 -6.20 23.97 41.51
N ALA A 141 -6.12 25.11 42.18
CA ALA A 141 -6.30 25.23 43.63
C ALA A 141 -7.67 24.70 44.06
N GLN A 142 -7.71 23.93 45.17
CA GLN A 142 -8.94 23.31 45.71
C GLN A 142 -9.68 22.35 44.74
N SER A 143 -9.03 21.97 43.63
CA SER A 143 -9.53 20.90 42.77
C SER A 143 -9.26 19.53 43.41
N SER A 144 -10.02 18.52 43.00
CA SER A 144 -9.84 17.14 43.50
C SER A 144 -8.48 16.53 43.13
N HIS A 145 -7.73 17.16 42.22
CA HIS A 145 -6.39 16.72 41.84
C HIS A 145 -5.41 16.85 43.02
N VAL A 146 -5.57 17.87 43.86
CA VAL A 146 -4.69 18.13 45.00
C VAL A 146 -4.68 16.92 45.93
N ASP A 147 -5.86 16.52 46.43
CA ASP A 147 -5.99 15.40 47.35
C ASP A 147 -5.58 14.09 46.70
N THR A 148 -5.98 13.89 45.43
CA THR A 148 -5.68 12.66 44.69
C THR A 148 -4.17 12.46 44.53
N ILE A 149 -3.45 13.51 44.16
CA ILE A 149 -2.00 13.42 43.98
C ILE A 149 -1.32 13.23 45.34
N LEU A 150 -1.70 13.94 46.39
CA LEU A 150 -1.09 13.78 47.71
C LEU A 150 -1.36 12.40 48.33
N GLN A 151 -2.50 11.77 48.02
CA GLN A 151 -2.78 10.39 48.44
C GLN A 151 -1.90 9.37 47.70
N GLN A 152 -1.68 9.56 46.40
CA GLN A 152 -0.93 8.60 45.57
C GLN A 152 0.60 8.86 45.59
N VAL A 153 1.00 10.11 45.76
CA VAL A 153 2.38 10.60 45.78
C VAL A 153 2.53 11.65 46.91
N PRO A 154 2.64 11.22 48.18
CA PRO A 154 2.68 12.14 49.33
C PRO A 154 3.81 13.17 49.31
N ALA A 155 4.90 12.87 48.60
CA ALA A 155 6.07 13.76 48.46
C ALA A 155 6.00 14.68 47.23
N ALA A 156 4.87 14.72 46.51
CA ALA A 156 4.73 15.54 45.30
C ALA A 156 4.81 17.04 45.61
N LEU A 157 5.56 17.78 44.79
CA LEU A 157 5.61 19.24 44.85
C LEU A 157 4.46 19.84 44.01
N LEU A 158 3.39 20.26 44.66
CA LEU A 158 2.25 20.88 43.98
C LEU A 158 2.43 22.41 43.86
N LYS A 159 2.18 22.96 42.66
CA LYS A 159 2.10 24.40 42.41
C LYS A 159 0.65 24.77 42.06
N PRO A 160 -0.13 25.33 43.00
CA PRO A 160 -1.53 25.64 42.78
C PRO A 160 -1.73 26.92 41.95
N TYR A 161 -2.72 26.91 41.07
CA TYR A 161 -3.16 28.03 40.24
C TYR A 161 -4.65 28.31 40.43
N PRO A 162 -5.12 29.56 40.27
CA PRO A 162 -6.52 29.93 40.51
C PRO A 162 -7.50 29.32 39.49
N SER A 163 -7.06 29.12 38.25
CA SER A 163 -7.89 28.65 37.14
C SER A 163 -7.10 27.71 36.23
N VAL A 164 -7.80 26.97 35.35
CA VAL A 164 -7.17 26.09 34.35
C VAL A 164 -6.35 26.93 33.37
N THR A 165 -6.89 28.08 32.95
CA THR A 165 -6.23 29.01 32.03
C THR A 165 -4.90 29.51 32.59
N ALA A 166 -4.89 29.97 33.86
CA ALA A 166 -3.66 30.45 34.50
C ALA A 166 -2.58 29.37 34.63
N MET A 167 -3.00 28.11 34.84
CA MET A 167 -2.08 26.97 34.87
C MET A 167 -1.46 26.70 33.50
N TYR A 168 -2.25 26.78 32.41
CA TYR A 168 -1.74 26.60 31.05
C TYR A 168 -0.81 27.73 30.60
N ASP A 169 -1.11 28.98 30.97
CA ASP A 169 -0.23 30.12 30.71
C ASP A 169 1.12 29.92 31.40
N ALA A 170 1.12 29.46 32.65
CA ALA A 170 2.35 29.13 33.38
C ALA A 170 3.10 27.95 32.74
N ALA A 171 2.39 26.92 32.26
CA ALA A 171 3.01 25.81 31.55
C ALA A 171 3.73 26.28 30.28
N LEU A 172 3.11 27.15 29.47
CA LEU A 172 3.71 27.73 28.27
C LEU A 172 4.85 28.70 28.57
N ALA A 173 4.83 29.36 29.73
CA ALA A 173 5.94 30.18 30.21
C ALA A 173 7.14 29.35 30.71
N GLY A 174 6.98 28.04 30.87
CA GLY A 174 8.01 27.13 31.36
C GLY A 174 8.12 27.06 32.89
N ASP A 175 7.18 27.68 33.62
CA ASP A 175 7.12 27.68 35.08
C ASP A 175 6.86 26.28 35.68
N ILE A 176 6.18 25.44 34.91
CA ILE A 176 5.90 24.04 35.22
C ILE A 176 6.12 23.22 33.95
N LYS A 177 6.61 21.99 34.10
CA LYS A 177 6.75 21.02 32.99
C LYS A 177 5.85 19.80 33.15
N VAL A 178 5.06 19.78 34.22
CA VAL A 178 4.09 18.75 34.53
C VAL A 178 2.82 19.46 35.02
N MET A 179 1.66 19.11 34.48
CA MET A 179 0.40 19.74 34.86
C MET A 179 -0.75 18.73 34.85
N THR A 180 -1.74 18.96 35.70
CA THR A 180 -2.99 18.18 35.65
C THR A 180 -3.89 18.63 34.52
N GLY A 181 -4.69 17.72 33.99
CA GLY A 181 -5.76 18.02 33.06
C GLY A 181 -6.81 16.91 33.07
N LEU A 182 -7.89 17.13 32.33
CA LEU A 182 -8.97 16.16 32.20
C LEU A 182 -8.76 15.30 30.94
N ASP A 183 -9.80 14.98 30.17
CA ASP A 183 -9.72 14.04 29.04
C ASP A 183 -8.79 14.52 27.92
N ARG A 184 -8.82 15.83 27.61
CA ARG A 184 -8.04 16.47 26.54
C ARG A 184 -7.63 17.88 26.93
N LEU A 185 -6.57 18.38 26.28
CA LEU A 185 -6.27 19.81 26.31
C LEU A 185 -7.31 20.55 25.45
N PRO A 186 -7.91 21.64 25.94
CA PRO A 186 -9.10 22.22 25.33
C PRO A 186 -8.75 23.01 24.05
N PRO A 187 -9.35 22.70 22.89
CA PRO A 187 -9.14 23.42 21.63
C PRO A 187 -9.43 24.92 21.72
N ARG A 188 -10.39 25.30 22.58
CA ARG A 188 -10.79 26.71 22.78
C ARG A 188 -9.81 27.53 23.60
N TYR A 189 -8.78 26.91 24.18
CA TYR A 189 -7.71 27.67 24.80
C TYR A 189 -6.98 28.48 23.72
N HIS A 190 -6.86 29.80 23.93
CA HIS A 190 -6.36 30.74 22.93
C HIS A 190 -4.97 30.42 22.36
N ARG A 191 -4.15 29.65 23.11
CA ARG A 191 -2.82 29.15 22.69
C ARG A 191 -2.76 27.61 22.63
N HIS A 192 -3.88 26.97 22.25
CA HIS A 192 -4.01 25.51 22.21
C HIS A 192 -2.92 24.83 21.37
N THR A 193 -2.64 25.32 20.17
CA THR A 193 -1.63 24.73 19.28
C THR A 193 -0.24 24.73 19.92
N GLU A 194 0.14 25.83 20.58
CA GLU A 194 1.40 25.90 21.32
C GLU A 194 1.43 24.94 22.51
N LEU A 195 0.31 24.84 23.24
CA LEU A 195 0.17 23.98 24.40
C LEU A 195 0.32 22.52 24.04
N VAL A 196 -0.37 22.05 22.99
CA VAL A 196 -0.27 20.65 22.52
C VAL A 196 1.12 20.36 21.95
N MET A 197 1.78 21.32 21.31
CA MET A 197 3.16 21.13 20.85
C MET A 197 4.15 20.94 22.00
N GLN A 198 3.96 21.61 23.14
CA GLN A 198 4.82 21.48 24.32
C GLN A 198 4.42 20.31 25.23
N PHE A 199 3.12 19.99 25.30
CA PHE A 199 2.51 18.93 26.09
C PHE A 199 1.68 18.01 25.19
N PRO A 200 2.34 17.11 24.45
CA PRO A 200 1.64 16.26 23.49
C PRO A 200 0.62 15.35 24.19
N LEU A 201 -0.54 15.13 23.58
CA LEU A 201 -1.63 14.32 24.15
C LEU A 201 -1.22 12.88 24.47
N TYR A 202 -0.20 12.36 23.78
CA TYR A 202 0.37 11.03 24.02
C TYR A 202 1.33 10.97 25.22
N ARG A 203 1.76 12.11 25.75
CA ARG A 203 2.61 12.21 26.95
C ARG A 203 1.78 12.56 28.17
N LYS A 204 0.88 11.64 28.53
CA LYS A 204 0.03 11.76 29.72
C LYS A 204 0.10 10.52 30.60
N ILE A 205 0.05 10.71 31.91
CA ILE A 205 -0.05 9.65 32.91
C ILE A 205 -1.49 9.66 33.46
N PRO A 206 -2.25 8.55 33.37
CA PRO A 206 -3.57 8.46 33.96
C PRO A 206 -3.49 8.69 35.48
N LEU A 207 -4.33 9.58 36.02
CA LEU A 207 -4.36 9.88 37.45
C LEU A 207 -5.52 9.15 38.15
N ARG A 208 -6.75 9.37 37.69
CA ARG A 208 -7.94 8.66 38.17
C ARG A 208 -9.14 8.86 37.25
N ASN A 209 -10.15 8.01 37.41
CA ASN A 209 -11.50 8.27 36.91
C ASN A 209 -12.25 9.20 37.90
N ILE A 210 -12.98 10.18 37.38
CA ILE A 210 -13.81 11.11 38.14
C ILE A 210 -15.27 10.87 37.75
N MET A 211 -16.09 10.48 38.72
CA MET A 211 -17.53 10.56 38.56
C MET A 211 -17.96 12.01 38.79
N LEU A 212 -18.49 12.66 37.75
CA LEU A 212 -19.08 13.98 37.89
C LEU A 212 -20.36 13.86 38.73
N SER A 213 -20.35 14.58 39.83
CA SER A 213 -21.46 14.67 40.78
C SER A 213 -22.02 16.09 40.79
N TYR A 214 -23.17 16.25 41.42
CA TYR A 214 -23.67 17.56 41.81
C TYR A 214 -23.75 17.63 43.34
N ALA A 215 -23.63 18.83 43.90
CA ALA A 215 -23.55 19.00 45.35
C ALA A 215 -24.42 20.14 45.87
N THR A 216 -25.06 19.93 47.02
CA THR A 216 -25.76 20.97 47.80
C THR A 216 -25.07 21.15 49.16
N ASN A 217 -25.28 22.31 49.79
CA ASN A 217 -24.76 22.61 51.13
C ASN A 217 -25.54 21.87 52.25
N LYS A 218 -25.55 20.52 52.18
CA LYS A 218 -26.27 19.59 53.09
C LYS A 218 -27.78 19.83 53.25
N ASN A 219 -28.40 20.55 52.33
CA ASN A 219 -29.86 20.65 52.28
C ASN A 219 -30.43 19.32 51.75
N MET A 220 -30.81 18.43 52.68
CA MET A 220 -31.29 17.08 52.35
C MET A 220 -32.64 17.09 51.63
N ASN A 221 -33.50 18.07 51.92
CA ASN A 221 -34.80 18.21 51.24
C ASN A 221 -34.59 18.62 49.77
N LEU A 222 -33.75 19.62 49.54
CA LEU A 222 -33.36 20.04 48.19
C LEU A 222 -32.65 18.91 47.45
N MET A 223 -31.74 18.19 48.10
CA MET A 223 -31.05 17.05 47.52
C MET A 223 -32.03 15.95 47.10
N ALA A 224 -33.00 15.60 47.94
CA ALA A 224 -34.02 14.60 47.61
C ALA A 224 -34.88 15.03 46.40
N ALA A 225 -35.25 16.32 46.33
CA ALA A 225 -35.96 16.87 45.18
C ALA A 225 -35.11 16.82 43.90
N ILE A 226 -33.82 17.17 43.97
CA ILE A 226 -32.89 17.09 42.85
C ILE A 226 -32.67 15.64 42.40
N GLN A 227 -32.51 14.71 43.33
CA GLN A 227 -32.37 13.28 43.03
C GLN A 227 -33.60 12.72 42.32
N HIS A 228 -34.80 13.12 42.75
CA HIS A 228 -36.04 12.70 42.11
C HIS A 228 -36.13 13.13 40.64
N VAL A 229 -35.69 14.35 40.32
CA VAL A 229 -35.76 14.87 38.94
C VAL A 229 -34.64 14.32 38.06
N THR A 230 -33.43 14.17 38.60
CA THR A 230 -32.28 13.64 37.85
C THR A 230 -32.40 12.14 37.56
N ALA A 231 -33.11 11.37 38.39
CA ALA A 231 -33.39 9.96 38.15
C ALA A 231 -34.26 9.70 36.89
N LYS A 232 -34.90 10.74 36.33
CA LYS A 232 -35.74 10.65 35.11
C LYS A 232 -34.96 10.94 33.82
N ILE A 233 -33.65 11.17 33.90
CA ILE A 233 -32.79 11.35 32.73
C ILE A 233 -32.55 10.01 32.05
N GLU A 234 -32.80 9.95 30.75
CA GLU A 234 -32.63 8.73 29.95
C GLU A 234 -31.14 8.45 29.66
N PRO A 235 -30.69 7.18 29.73
CA PRO A 235 -29.34 6.81 29.35
C PRO A 235 -28.96 7.25 27.93
N ALA A 236 -29.88 7.14 26.97
CA ALA A 236 -29.65 7.55 25.57
C ALA A 236 -29.41 9.06 25.41
N PHE A 237 -29.95 9.90 26.30
CA PHE A 237 -29.63 11.32 26.31
C PHE A 237 -28.19 11.56 26.77
N LEU A 238 -27.77 10.88 27.84
CA LEU A 238 -26.40 10.98 28.36
C LEU A 238 -25.37 10.54 27.30
N GLU A 239 -25.64 9.49 26.54
CA GLU A 239 -24.78 9.06 25.44
C GLU A 239 -24.65 10.14 24.35
N ARG A 240 -25.77 10.73 23.90
CA ARG A 240 -25.73 11.84 22.92
C ARG A 240 -25.00 13.06 23.46
N LEU A 241 -25.19 13.36 24.74
CA LEU A 241 -24.56 14.48 25.42
C LEU A 241 -23.03 14.29 25.52
N GLU A 242 -22.59 13.11 25.96
CA GLU A 242 -21.17 12.76 26.01
C GLU A 242 -20.55 12.75 24.60
N ARG A 243 -21.25 12.22 23.58
CA ARG A 243 -20.77 12.25 22.19
C ARG A 243 -20.58 13.68 21.69
N ARG A 244 -21.55 14.57 21.94
CA ARG A 244 -21.47 15.98 21.52
C ARG A 244 -20.29 16.71 22.13
N TRP A 245 -20.07 16.55 23.43
CA TRP A 245 -19.07 17.36 24.16
C TRP A 245 -17.70 16.69 24.31
N LEU A 246 -17.65 15.36 24.35
CA LEU A 246 -16.42 14.59 24.58
C LEU A 246 -15.95 13.81 23.35
N GLY A 247 -16.77 13.76 22.28
CA GLY A 247 -16.40 13.20 20.99
C GLY A 247 -15.32 14.02 20.28
N VAL A 248 -14.92 13.57 19.09
CA VAL A 248 -14.17 14.41 18.15
C VAL A 248 -15.19 15.12 17.27
N GLU A 249 -15.04 16.42 17.06
CA GLU A 249 -15.86 17.15 16.09
C GLU A 249 -15.64 16.54 14.71
N ALA A 250 -16.72 16.00 14.15
CA ALA A 250 -16.77 15.44 12.82
C ALA A 250 -18.19 15.62 12.27
N ASP A 251 -18.32 15.60 10.95
CA ASP A 251 -19.62 15.59 10.28
C ASP A 251 -20.45 14.38 10.77
N GLU A 252 -21.78 14.49 10.81
CA GLU A 252 -22.66 13.38 11.25
C GLU A 252 -22.48 12.09 10.40
N ASP A 253 -21.96 12.22 9.19
CA ASP A 253 -21.69 11.12 8.26
C ASP A 253 -20.29 10.51 8.42
N THR A 254 -19.48 10.96 9.39
CA THR A 254 -18.09 10.52 9.58
C THR A 254 -17.95 9.53 10.74
N LEU A 255 -17.37 8.36 10.48
CA LEU A 255 -17.09 7.36 11.52
C LEU A 255 -15.85 7.75 12.32
N LEU A 256 -15.96 7.70 13.65
CA LEU A 256 -14.85 7.93 14.57
C LEU A 256 -14.15 6.61 14.89
N LEU A 257 -12.88 6.51 14.53
CA LEU A 257 -12.06 5.29 14.66
C LEU A 257 -11.01 5.48 15.76
N GLY A 258 -11.15 4.79 16.89
CA GLY A 258 -10.15 4.79 17.97
C GLY A 258 -8.88 4.06 17.54
N VAL A 259 -7.73 4.72 17.72
CA VAL A 259 -6.41 4.17 17.35
C VAL A 259 -5.51 4.08 18.58
N PRO A 260 -5.21 2.85 19.08
CA PRO A 260 -4.19 2.64 20.08
C PRO A 260 -2.79 3.09 19.60
N ILE A 261 -2.16 4.01 20.33
CA ILE A 261 -0.95 4.70 19.84
C ILE A 261 0.40 4.05 20.23
N ASP A 262 0.37 2.99 21.01
CA ASP A 262 1.54 2.38 21.65
C ASP A 262 2.10 1.15 20.92
N ASN A 263 1.68 0.90 19.68
CA ASN A 263 1.95 -0.36 18.96
C ASN A 263 2.57 -0.19 17.57
N PRO A 264 3.68 0.56 17.39
CA PRO A 264 4.39 0.58 16.11
C PRO A 264 4.98 -0.83 15.82
N PRO A 265 5.05 -1.26 14.54
CA PRO A 265 4.68 -0.53 13.32
C PRO A 265 3.19 -0.64 12.94
N TYR A 266 2.37 -1.35 13.72
CA TYR A 266 0.97 -1.59 13.39
C TYR A 266 0.09 -0.34 13.48
N MET A 267 0.24 0.43 14.54
CA MET A 267 -0.51 1.67 14.78
C MET A 267 0.18 2.52 15.84
N HIS A 268 0.38 3.79 15.52
CA HIS A 268 0.96 4.78 16.40
C HIS A 268 0.61 6.19 15.88
N VAL A 269 1.26 7.22 16.43
CA VAL A 269 1.15 8.60 15.94
C VAL A 269 2.50 9.15 15.50
N THR A 270 2.46 10.06 14.53
CA THR A 270 3.60 10.91 14.17
C THR A 270 3.98 11.83 15.33
N GLN A 271 5.12 12.54 15.22
CA GLN A 271 5.48 13.59 16.18
C GLN A 271 4.46 14.73 16.25
N GLN A 272 3.65 14.91 15.20
CA GLN A 272 2.59 15.91 15.10
C GLN A 272 1.25 15.40 15.66
N GLY A 273 1.17 14.11 16.03
CA GLY A 273 -0.05 13.51 16.60
C GLY A 273 -0.99 12.87 15.57
N GLU A 274 -0.58 12.78 14.31
CA GLU A 274 -1.38 12.15 13.25
C GLU A 274 -1.27 10.63 13.34
N ALA A 275 -2.40 9.92 13.24
CA ALA A 275 -2.42 8.46 13.24
C ALA A 275 -1.68 7.90 12.02
N GLN A 276 -0.84 6.88 12.23
CA GLN A 276 -0.15 6.16 11.15
C GLN A 276 0.20 4.72 11.57
N GLY A 277 0.47 3.86 10.59
CA GLY A 277 0.81 2.46 10.79
C GLY A 277 0.02 1.54 9.87
N LEU A 278 0.37 0.26 9.85
CA LEU A 278 -0.30 -0.74 9.01
C LEU A 278 -1.83 -0.68 9.11
N PHE A 279 -2.39 -0.70 10.33
CA PHE A 279 -3.84 -0.71 10.51
C PHE A 279 -4.48 0.62 10.15
N VAL A 280 -3.77 1.74 10.28
CA VAL A 280 -4.27 3.05 9.85
C VAL A 280 -4.39 3.09 8.32
N ASP A 281 -3.34 2.65 7.60
CA ASP A 281 -3.34 2.58 6.14
C ASP A 281 -4.43 1.63 5.61
N LEU A 282 -4.67 0.49 6.29
CA LEU A 282 -5.75 -0.43 5.94
C LEU A 282 -7.13 0.21 6.07
N TRP A 283 -7.36 0.96 7.15
CA TRP A 283 -8.62 1.68 7.37
C TRP A 283 -8.82 2.86 6.40
N GLN A 284 -7.73 3.54 6.02
CA GLN A 284 -7.79 4.57 4.97
C GLN A 284 -8.22 3.97 3.62
N GLN A 285 -7.61 2.85 3.22
CA GLN A 285 -8.00 2.15 1.99
C GLN A 285 -9.43 1.61 2.06
N TRP A 286 -9.86 1.12 3.23
CA TRP A 286 -11.25 0.74 3.46
C TRP A 286 -12.21 1.91 3.26
N SER A 287 -11.86 3.10 3.75
CA SER A 287 -12.63 4.34 3.58
C SER A 287 -12.72 4.74 2.11
N GLU A 288 -11.60 4.68 1.37
CA GLU A 288 -11.55 4.96 -0.07
C GLU A 288 -12.43 4.01 -0.89
N LEU A 289 -12.40 2.71 -0.59
CA LEU A 289 -13.18 1.69 -1.30
C LEU A 289 -14.67 1.76 -0.97
N SER A 290 -15.01 2.01 0.29
CA SER A 290 -16.41 2.05 0.74
C SER A 290 -17.09 3.40 0.50
N GLY A 291 -16.32 4.47 0.29
CA GLY A 291 -16.82 5.86 0.25
C GLY A 291 -17.22 6.41 1.62
N GLN A 292 -17.06 5.63 2.70
CA GLN A 292 -17.41 6.04 4.06
C GLN A 292 -16.32 6.94 4.64
N LYS A 293 -16.66 8.18 5.00
CA LYS A 293 -15.72 9.07 5.70
C LYS A 293 -15.34 8.50 7.06
N ILE A 294 -14.06 8.61 7.39
CA ILE A 294 -13.50 8.21 8.70
C ILE A 294 -12.65 9.33 9.30
N ALA A 295 -12.58 9.38 10.63
CA ALA A 295 -11.65 10.21 11.37
C ALA A 295 -11.00 9.39 12.49
N PHE A 296 -9.67 9.44 12.57
CA PHE A 296 -8.94 8.70 13.60
C PHE A 296 -8.89 9.46 14.92
N VAL A 297 -9.05 8.74 16.02
CA VAL A 297 -9.06 9.24 17.40
C VAL A 297 -7.95 8.52 18.17
N PRO A 298 -6.73 9.07 18.20
CA PRO A 298 -5.60 8.43 18.86
C PRO A 298 -5.74 8.48 20.39
N ASP A 299 -5.57 7.33 21.07
CA ASP A 299 -5.46 7.25 22.53
C ASP A 299 -4.72 5.96 22.94
N THR A 300 -4.62 5.68 24.24
CA THR A 300 -4.13 4.38 24.72
C THR A 300 -5.10 3.25 24.38
N SER A 301 -4.60 2.01 24.31
CA SER A 301 -5.43 0.81 24.06
C SER A 301 -6.65 0.72 25.00
N LEU A 302 -6.45 0.95 26.31
CA LEU A 302 -7.52 0.88 27.32
C LEU A 302 -8.53 2.03 27.20
N ASN A 303 -8.06 3.25 26.95
CA ASN A 303 -8.95 4.40 26.78
C ASN A 303 -9.77 4.27 25.51
N SER A 304 -9.18 3.78 24.42
CA SER A 304 -9.88 3.57 23.16
C SER A 304 -10.99 2.53 23.31
N LEU A 305 -10.71 1.41 23.98
CA LEU A 305 -11.74 0.41 24.32
C LEU A 305 -12.85 1.02 25.20
N HIS A 306 -12.50 1.83 26.19
CA HIS A 306 -13.51 2.51 27.02
C HIS A 306 -14.36 3.49 26.21
N ASN A 307 -13.73 4.28 25.33
CA ASN A 307 -14.42 5.23 24.47
C ASN A 307 -15.42 4.53 23.55
N LEU A 308 -15.09 3.31 23.08
CA LEU A 308 -16.02 2.48 22.31
C LEU A 308 -17.22 2.03 23.16
N VAL A 309 -16.97 1.55 24.39
CA VAL A 309 -18.04 1.17 25.34
C VAL A 309 -18.98 2.35 25.61
N LYS A 310 -18.45 3.58 25.64
CA LYS A 310 -19.22 4.82 25.86
C LYS A 310 -19.84 5.43 24.59
N GLY A 311 -19.57 4.88 23.41
CA GLY A 311 -20.05 5.43 22.13
C GLY A 311 -19.42 6.77 21.75
N ARG A 312 -18.25 7.09 22.32
CA ARG A 312 -17.45 8.29 21.98
C ARG A 312 -16.64 8.10 20.70
N ILE A 313 -16.46 6.85 20.29
CA ILE A 313 -15.96 6.42 18.99
C ILE A 313 -16.92 5.34 18.46
N ASP A 314 -17.00 5.18 17.15
CA ASP A 314 -17.87 4.19 16.51
C ASP A 314 -17.14 2.84 16.35
N VAL A 315 -15.83 2.86 16.11
CA VAL A 315 -15.02 1.66 15.86
C VAL A 315 -13.69 1.73 16.60
N LEU A 316 -13.24 0.62 17.18
CA LEU A 316 -11.84 0.43 17.58
C LEU A 316 -11.11 -0.30 16.46
N VAL A 317 -10.08 0.33 15.87
CA VAL A 317 -9.50 -0.12 14.60
C VAL A 317 -8.98 -1.55 14.64
N ALA A 318 -8.27 -1.91 15.71
CA ALA A 318 -7.68 -3.22 15.92
C ALA A 318 -7.45 -3.44 17.41
N PHE A 319 -7.88 -4.58 17.93
CA PHE A 319 -7.69 -4.99 19.31
C PHE A 319 -7.50 -6.52 19.40
N PRO A 320 -6.58 -7.03 20.25
CA PRO A 320 -6.40 -8.46 20.42
C PRO A 320 -7.61 -9.07 21.14
N ASP A 321 -8.20 -10.13 20.59
CA ASP A 321 -9.28 -10.85 21.26
C ASP A 321 -8.73 -11.76 22.35
N ASN A 322 -9.05 -11.47 23.60
CA ASN A 322 -8.61 -12.21 24.78
C ASN A 322 -9.74 -12.95 25.50
N GLN A 323 -10.83 -13.26 24.78
CA GLN A 323 -12.04 -13.92 25.29
C GLN A 323 -12.77 -13.15 26.43
N ASN A 324 -12.34 -11.92 26.75
CA ASN A 324 -12.85 -11.10 27.86
C ASN A 324 -13.14 -9.65 27.43
N LEU A 325 -13.79 -9.46 26.27
CA LEU A 325 -14.26 -8.13 25.87
C LEU A 325 -15.31 -7.60 26.87
N PRO A 326 -15.35 -6.28 27.13
CA PRO A 326 -16.40 -5.67 27.94
C PRO A 326 -17.80 -6.01 27.41
N ALA A 327 -18.77 -6.17 28.32
CA ALA A 327 -20.16 -6.41 27.94
C ALA A 327 -20.67 -5.32 26.99
N GLY A 328 -21.34 -5.74 25.91
CA GLY A 328 -21.85 -4.83 24.88
C GLY A 328 -20.86 -4.47 23.78
N ILE A 329 -19.65 -5.04 23.76
CA ILE A 329 -18.69 -4.93 22.65
C ILE A 329 -18.64 -6.25 21.88
N ALA A 330 -18.57 -6.16 20.55
CA ALA A 330 -18.47 -7.31 19.66
C ALA A 330 -17.37 -7.11 18.61
N PRO A 331 -16.69 -8.19 18.17
CA PRO A 331 -15.83 -8.14 17.01
C PRO A 331 -16.66 -7.90 15.75
N ALA A 332 -16.24 -6.94 14.93
CA ALA A 332 -16.82 -6.64 13.63
C ALA A 332 -16.10 -7.38 12.49
N TYR A 333 -14.77 -7.42 12.55
CA TYR A 333 -13.95 -7.97 11.47
C TYR A 333 -12.63 -8.51 12.00
N HIS A 334 -12.25 -9.71 11.54
CA HIS A 334 -10.91 -10.26 11.76
C HIS A 334 -9.92 -9.57 10.80
N LEU A 335 -9.12 -8.66 11.35
CA LEU A 335 -8.28 -7.75 10.57
C LEU A 335 -6.91 -8.36 10.26
N TYR A 336 -6.29 -9.04 11.23
CA TYR A 336 -4.90 -9.47 11.13
C TYR A 336 -4.58 -10.58 12.15
N ASN A 337 -3.53 -11.38 11.92
CA ASN A 337 -2.89 -12.15 12.99
C ASN A 337 -1.43 -11.73 13.16
N PHE A 338 -1.01 -11.50 14.39
CA PHE A 338 0.40 -11.20 14.68
C PHE A 338 1.05 -12.34 15.47
N PRO A 339 2.32 -12.66 15.18
CA PRO A 339 3.10 -13.59 15.97
C PRO A 339 3.67 -12.93 17.24
N SER A 340 3.71 -13.70 18.33
CA SER A 340 4.39 -13.35 19.58
C SER A 340 5.42 -14.41 19.93
N GLU A 341 6.56 -13.97 20.45
CA GLU A 341 7.69 -14.83 20.80
C GLU A 341 8.13 -14.60 22.25
N PHE A 342 8.82 -15.57 22.82
CA PHE A 342 9.50 -15.44 24.10
C PHE A 342 10.86 -14.76 23.95
N TYR A 343 11.05 -13.67 24.68
CA TYR A 343 12.29 -12.89 24.77
C TYR A 343 12.99 -13.10 26.10
N TYR A 344 14.31 -13.27 26.07
CA TYR A 344 15.13 -13.55 27.23
C TYR A 344 16.51 -12.88 27.10
N LEU A 345 17.28 -12.85 28.20
CA LEU A 345 18.66 -12.35 28.14
C LEU A 345 19.56 -13.34 27.43
N LYS A 346 20.23 -12.90 26.37
CA LYS A 346 21.09 -13.72 25.50
C LYS A 346 22.13 -14.54 26.27
N ARG A 347 22.61 -14.03 27.41
CA ARG A 347 23.56 -14.74 28.30
C ARG A 347 23.04 -16.05 28.89
N ASN A 348 21.72 -16.26 28.91
CA ASN A 348 21.08 -17.45 29.47
C ASN A 348 20.97 -18.61 28.46
N ALA A 349 21.29 -18.38 27.17
CA ALA A 349 21.35 -19.39 26.12
C ALA A 349 20.15 -20.36 26.07
N ILE A 350 18.93 -19.83 26.14
CA ILE A 350 17.69 -20.63 26.12
C ILE A 350 17.37 -20.99 24.67
N THR A 351 17.25 -22.29 24.39
CA THR A 351 16.86 -22.80 23.06
C THR A 351 15.42 -23.29 23.03
N ASP A 352 14.92 -23.85 24.13
CA ASP A 352 13.51 -24.25 24.30
C ASP A 352 12.97 -23.71 25.63
N LEU A 353 11.70 -23.31 25.68
CA LEU A 353 11.05 -22.97 26.95
C LEU A 353 10.94 -24.17 27.89
N THR A 354 10.96 -25.41 27.38
CA THR A 354 11.00 -26.60 28.25
C THR A 354 12.29 -26.71 29.05
N ASP A 355 13.37 -26.05 28.61
CA ASP A 355 14.65 -26.03 29.33
C ASP A 355 14.57 -25.21 30.64
N LEU A 356 13.55 -24.36 30.77
CA LEU A 356 13.27 -23.61 31.99
C LEU A 356 12.67 -24.56 33.05
N ALA A 357 13.52 -25.13 33.89
CA ALA A 357 13.12 -26.05 34.97
C ALA A 357 12.07 -25.47 35.93
N SER A 358 12.14 -24.15 36.18
CA SER A 358 11.15 -23.35 36.89
C SER A 358 11.49 -21.87 36.67
N GLY A 359 10.52 -21.03 36.35
CA GLY A 359 10.78 -19.62 36.09
C GLY A 359 9.51 -18.81 35.94
N LYS A 360 9.55 -17.56 36.40
CA LYS A 360 8.48 -16.58 36.18
C LYS A 360 8.65 -15.96 34.80
N ILE A 361 7.64 -16.11 33.97
CA ILE A 361 7.59 -15.54 32.63
C ILE A 361 6.55 -14.43 32.61
N ALA A 362 6.94 -13.25 32.13
CA ALA A 362 6.00 -12.15 32.02
C ALA A 362 5.18 -12.23 30.73
N ILE A 363 3.89 -11.94 30.86
CA ILE A 363 2.94 -11.77 29.75
C ILE A 363 2.15 -10.48 29.94
N PHE A 364 1.65 -9.90 28.86
CA PHE A 364 0.75 -8.76 28.98
C PHE A 364 -0.57 -9.17 29.66
N ALA A 365 -1.15 -8.27 30.45
CA ALA A 365 -2.35 -8.56 31.24
C ALA A 365 -3.56 -8.94 30.37
N ASN A 366 -3.61 -8.40 29.15
CA ASN A 366 -4.60 -8.67 28.12
C ASN A 366 -4.08 -9.62 27.03
N ALA A 367 -2.99 -10.35 27.26
CA ALA A 367 -2.43 -11.29 26.28
C ALA A 367 -3.48 -12.35 25.89
N PRO A 368 -3.83 -12.47 24.60
CA PRO A 368 -4.88 -13.38 24.14
C PRO A 368 -4.47 -14.86 24.23
N TYR A 369 -3.16 -15.11 24.29
CA TYR A 369 -2.54 -16.43 24.33
C TYR A 369 -2.20 -16.93 25.76
N ALA A 370 -2.70 -16.25 26.80
CA ALA A 370 -2.35 -16.57 28.18
C ALA A 370 -2.76 -17.99 28.59
N GLU A 371 -3.97 -18.42 28.20
CA GLU A 371 -4.48 -19.75 28.51
C GLU A 371 -3.75 -20.83 27.71
N THR A 372 -3.53 -20.57 26.42
CA THR A 372 -2.73 -21.42 25.52
C THR A 372 -1.34 -21.69 26.08
N LEU A 373 -0.66 -20.65 26.57
CA LEU A 373 0.65 -20.78 27.23
C LEU A 373 0.59 -21.67 28.48
N GLN A 374 -0.43 -21.48 29.31
CA GLN A 374 -0.58 -22.25 30.54
C GLN A 374 -0.85 -23.74 30.26
N GLN A 375 -1.57 -24.05 29.17
CA GLN A 375 -1.82 -25.42 28.72
C GLN A 375 -0.56 -26.06 28.12
N ARG A 376 0.18 -25.32 27.29
CA ARG A 376 1.39 -25.81 26.61
C ARG A 376 2.57 -25.98 27.56
N TYR A 377 2.69 -25.13 28.57
CA TYR A 377 3.79 -25.12 29.54
C TYR A 377 3.27 -25.10 31.00
N PRO A 378 2.61 -26.18 31.47
CA PRO A 378 1.96 -26.21 32.79
C PRO A 378 2.92 -26.06 33.97
N GLN A 379 4.22 -26.31 33.78
CA GLN A 379 5.27 -26.18 34.77
C GLN A 379 5.77 -24.75 34.99
N LEU A 380 5.45 -23.81 34.07
CA LEU A 380 5.93 -22.43 34.12
C LEU A 380 4.90 -21.52 34.80
N GLU A 381 5.39 -20.50 35.49
CA GLU A 381 4.53 -19.50 36.14
C GLU A 381 4.44 -18.26 35.24
N PHE A 382 3.23 -17.95 34.75
CA PHE A 382 2.98 -16.77 33.93
C PHE A 382 2.44 -15.60 34.76
N VAL A 383 3.21 -14.51 34.81
CA VAL A 383 2.90 -13.31 35.59
C VAL A 383 2.43 -12.20 34.65
N ARG A 384 1.29 -11.58 34.98
CA ARG A 384 0.66 -10.55 34.15
C ARG A 384 1.20 -9.15 34.46
N PHE A 385 1.62 -8.43 33.42
CA PHE A 385 2.09 -7.06 33.50
C PHE A 385 1.27 -6.14 32.59
N ARG A 386 1.17 -4.86 32.96
CA ARG A 386 0.46 -3.87 32.13
C ARG A 386 1.38 -3.16 31.15
N GLN A 387 2.67 -3.08 31.46
CA GLN A 387 3.62 -2.27 30.70
C GLN A 387 4.90 -3.06 30.42
N LEU A 388 5.36 -3.00 29.17
CA LEU A 388 6.59 -3.64 28.72
C LEU A 388 7.85 -3.22 29.51
N PRO A 389 8.05 -1.94 29.90
CA PRO A 389 9.21 -1.55 30.71
C PRO A 389 9.34 -2.32 32.03
N GLU A 390 8.22 -2.67 32.68
CA GLU A 390 8.24 -3.45 33.93
C GLU A 390 8.72 -4.88 33.68
N MET A 391 8.29 -5.47 32.56
CA MET A 391 8.70 -6.81 32.13
C MET A 391 10.20 -6.84 31.81
N ILE A 392 10.70 -5.85 31.06
CA ILE A 392 12.12 -5.71 30.73
C ILE A 392 12.96 -5.54 32.01
N ALA A 393 12.53 -4.66 32.92
CA ALA A 393 13.22 -4.42 34.18
C ALA A 393 13.31 -5.68 35.05
N GLY A 394 12.20 -6.43 35.19
CA GLY A 394 12.18 -7.69 35.93
C GLY A 394 13.12 -8.74 35.32
N VAL A 395 13.25 -8.80 34.00
CA VAL A 395 14.21 -9.69 33.32
C VAL A 395 15.66 -9.24 33.57
N LEU A 396 15.95 -7.94 33.46
CA LEU A 396 17.29 -7.40 33.73
C LEU A 396 17.75 -7.63 35.18
N ASN A 397 16.82 -7.53 36.13
CA ASN A 397 17.06 -7.77 37.56
C ASN A 397 17.17 -9.27 37.91
N GLY A 398 16.84 -10.17 36.98
CA GLY A 398 16.81 -11.62 37.23
C GLY A 398 15.59 -12.10 38.04
N GLU A 399 14.56 -11.26 38.17
CA GLU A 399 13.28 -11.63 38.80
C GLU A 399 12.39 -12.45 37.85
N LEU A 400 12.56 -12.23 36.53
CA LEU A 400 11.86 -12.91 35.46
C LEU A 400 12.86 -13.64 34.56
N ALA A 401 12.48 -14.85 34.11
CA ALA A 401 13.28 -15.62 33.15
C ALA A 401 13.25 -15.00 31.75
N GLY A 402 12.15 -14.35 31.40
CA GLY A 402 11.90 -13.72 30.12
C GLY A 402 10.45 -13.21 30.03
N PHE A 403 10.04 -12.81 28.84
CA PHE A 403 8.68 -12.34 28.59
C PHE A 403 8.20 -12.66 27.17
N PHE A 404 6.89 -12.80 26.99
CA PHE A 404 6.28 -12.87 25.66
C PHE A 404 5.90 -11.50 25.12
N GLY A 405 6.13 -11.26 23.83
CA GLY A 405 5.64 -10.06 23.15
C GLY A 405 5.63 -10.21 21.63
N ALA A 406 4.94 -9.29 20.96
CA ALA A 406 4.76 -9.31 19.51
C ALA A 406 6.11 -9.17 18.77
N SER A 407 6.39 -10.07 17.84
CA SER A 407 7.73 -10.16 17.21
C SER A 407 8.09 -8.95 16.34
N ALA A 408 7.09 -8.23 15.84
CA ALA A 408 7.29 -6.95 15.13
C ALA A 408 7.51 -5.75 16.06
N ILE A 409 7.01 -5.80 17.31
CA ILE A 409 7.04 -4.65 18.24
C ILE A 409 8.29 -4.69 19.14
N ILE A 410 8.60 -5.87 19.71
CA ILE A 410 9.64 -6.00 20.73
C ILE A 410 11.03 -5.61 20.21
N PRO A 411 11.50 -6.06 19.02
CA PRO A 411 12.81 -5.67 18.51
C PRO A 411 12.97 -4.16 18.35
N GLN A 412 11.93 -3.49 17.83
CA GLN A 412 11.91 -2.03 17.70
C GLN A 412 11.99 -1.34 19.07
N ARG A 413 11.27 -1.87 20.07
CA ARG A 413 11.30 -1.31 21.43
C ARG A 413 12.64 -1.50 22.12
N LEU A 414 13.25 -2.68 21.96
CA LEU A 414 14.60 -2.96 22.46
C LEU A 414 15.63 -2.04 21.79
N GLN A 415 15.49 -1.77 20.49
CA GLN A 415 16.36 -0.82 19.78
C GLN A 415 16.23 0.60 20.33
N GLN A 416 15.00 1.07 20.57
CA GLN A 416 14.76 2.40 21.18
C GLN A 416 15.37 2.54 22.57
N LEU A 417 15.49 1.43 23.31
CA LEU A 417 16.07 1.37 24.65
C LEU A 417 17.57 1.05 24.65
N ASN A 418 18.19 0.86 23.48
CA ASN A 418 19.57 0.38 23.33
C ASN A 418 19.84 -0.97 24.02
N LEU A 419 18.86 -1.88 24.00
CA LEU A 419 18.91 -3.21 24.62
C LEU A 419 18.97 -4.37 23.62
N THR A 420 19.02 -4.09 22.31
CA THR A 420 18.98 -5.13 21.26
C THR A 420 20.03 -6.22 21.44
N ASP A 421 21.28 -5.87 21.78
CA ASP A 421 22.37 -6.84 21.94
C ASP A 421 22.27 -7.71 23.21
N MET A 422 21.41 -7.32 24.16
CA MET A 422 21.24 -8.02 25.43
C MET A 422 20.17 -9.11 25.39
N PHE A 423 19.21 -8.98 24.48
CA PHE A 423 18.06 -9.88 24.38
C PHE A 423 18.17 -10.79 23.15
N ALA A 424 17.55 -11.95 23.26
CA ALA A 424 17.31 -12.88 22.16
C ALA A 424 15.87 -13.40 22.26
N SER A 425 15.33 -13.95 21.17
CA SER A 425 14.05 -14.65 21.17
C SER A 425 14.20 -16.14 20.86
N VAL A 426 13.21 -16.92 21.28
CA VAL A 426 13.08 -18.34 20.94
C VAL A 426 12.05 -18.47 19.81
N THR A 427 12.49 -18.70 18.58
CA THR A 427 11.59 -18.69 17.41
C THR A 427 10.53 -19.79 17.46
N ASP A 428 10.86 -20.98 18.00
CA ASP A 428 9.91 -22.11 18.13
C ASP A 428 8.84 -21.90 19.22
N SER A 429 8.90 -20.78 19.93
CA SER A 429 7.88 -20.34 20.89
C SER A 429 6.77 -19.50 20.26
N GLU A 430 6.77 -19.33 18.94
CA GLU A 430 5.83 -18.48 18.22
C GLU A 430 4.37 -18.85 18.54
N LEU A 431 3.59 -17.84 18.93
CA LEU A 431 2.15 -17.91 19.16
C LEU A 431 1.43 -16.86 18.32
N VAL A 432 0.51 -17.32 17.48
CA VAL A 432 -0.24 -16.47 16.56
C VAL A 432 -1.52 -15.99 17.23
N SER A 433 -1.71 -14.67 17.27
CA SER A 433 -2.84 -14.05 17.95
C SER A 433 -3.70 -13.21 17.01
N PRO A 434 -5.04 -13.31 17.10
CA PRO A 434 -5.93 -12.57 16.22
C PRO A 434 -6.16 -11.14 16.69
N MET A 435 -6.25 -10.23 15.72
CA MET A 435 -6.65 -8.84 15.89
C MET A 435 -7.99 -8.61 15.23
N TYR A 436 -8.91 -8.00 15.97
CA TYR A 436 -10.24 -7.68 15.50
C TYR A 436 -10.48 -6.18 15.54
N SER A 437 -11.20 -5.68 14.54
CA SER A 437 -11.90 -4.41 14.68
C SER A 437 -13.11 -4.63 15.58
N LEU A 438 -13.35 -3.73 16.54
CA LEU A 438 -14.45 -3.85 17.49
C LEU A 438 -15.49 -2.74 17.29
N VAL A 439 -16.75 -3.09 17.51
CA VAL A 439 -17.89 -2.15 17.52
C VAL A 439 -18.77 -2.41 18.75
N GLN A 440 -19.73 -1.53 19.01
CA GLN A 440 -20.77 -1.84 19.97
C GLN A 440 -21.66 -2.97 19.43
N GLN A 441 -22.02 -3.93 20.27
CA GLN A 441 -22.77 -5.14 19.90
C GLN A 441 -24.12 -4.84 19.24
N GLN A 442 -24.73 -3.69 19.55
CA GLN A 442 -25.97 -3.24 18.92
C GLN A 442 -25.80 -2.72 17.47
N GLN A 443 -24.58 -2.40 17.05
CA GLN A 443 -24.26 -1.83 15.73
C GLN A 443 -23.97 -2.93 14.70
N THR A 444 -24.93 -3.83 14.50
CA THR A 444 -24.79 -4.98 13.58
C THR A 444 -24.64 -4.55 12.13
N GLU A 445 -25.34 -3.49 11.72
CA GLU A 445 -25.24 -2.94 10.36
C GLU A 445 -23.85 -2.37 10.07
N LEU A 446 -23.25 -1.65 11.04
CA LEU A 446 -21.89 -1.14 10.94
C LEU A 446 -20.88 -2.30 10.84
N ALA A 447 -21.03 -3.34 11.67
CA ALA A 447 -20.18 -4.53 11.59
C ALA A 447 -20.21 -5.16 10.18
N GLU A 448 -21.40 -5.27 9.59
CA GLU A 448 -21.57 -5.79 8.23
C GLU A 448 -21.02 -4.85 7.15
N GLN A 449 -21.10 -3.54 7.34
CA GLN A 449 -20.47 -2.56 6.45
C GLN A 449 -18.94 -2.69 6.48
N ILE A 450 -18.35 -2.81 7.67
CA ILE A 450 -16.92 -3.00 7.88
C ILE A 450 -16.47 -4.29 7.17
N ARG A 451 -17.16 -5.40 7.43
CA ARG A 451 -16.86 -6.70 6.81
C ARG A 451 -16.92 -6.63 5.28
N ARG A 452 -18.00 -6.05 4.73
CA ARG A 452 -18.17 -5.90 3.27
C ARG A 452 -17.10 -5.04 2.64
N GLY A 453 -16.68 -3.95 3.29
CA GLY A 453 -15.63 -3.07 2.76
C GLY A 453 -14.27 -3.77 2.72
N PHE A 454 -13.87 -4.48 3.79
CA PHE A 454 -12.59 -5.19 3.78
C PHE A 454 -12.60 -6.43 2.88
N ALA A 455 -13.74 -7.10 2.71
CA ALA A 455 -13.86 -8.25 1.79
C ALA A 455 -13.65 -7.87 0.32
N GLN A 456 -13.80 -6.59 -0.05
CA GLN A 456 -13.54 -6.09 -1.40
C GLN A 456 -12.08 -5.73 -1.65
N MET A 457 -11.24 -5.72 -0.61
CA MET A 457 -9.84 -5.32 -0.73
C MET A 457 -9.01 -6.46 -1.36
N PRO A 458 -8.32 -6.23 -2.48
CA PRO A 458 -7.49 -7.26 -3.10
C PRO A 458 -6.36 -7.71 -2.17
N LEU A 459 -6.06 -9.01 -2.15
CA LEU A 459 -4.95 -9.55 -1.34
C LEU A 459 -3.62 -8.87 -1.68
N ASP A 460 -3.38 -8.53 -2.94
CA ASP A 460 -2.15 -7.88 -3.39
C ASP A 460 -1.98 -6.49 -2.79
N THR A 461 -3.08 -5.77 -2.65
CA THR A 461 -3.13 -4.47 -1.98
C THR A 461 -2.81 -4.61 -0.48
N LEU A 462 -3.35 -5.64 0.17
CA LEU A 462 -3.05 -5.96 1.58
C LEU A 462 -1.56 -6.30 1.76
N VAL A 463 -1.00 -7.15 0.88
CA VAL A 463 0.42 -7.53 0.88
C VAL A 463 1.33 -6.31 0.68
N GLN A 464 1.04 -5.45 -0.30
CA GLN A 464 1.82 -4.25 -0.55
C GLN A 464 1.80 -3.26 0.62
N THR A 465 0.64 -3.14 1.28
CA THR A 465 0.50 -2.27 2.46
C THR A 465 1.32 -2.83 3.64
N GLU A 466 1.26 -4.14 3.87
CA GLU A 466 2.03 -4.83 4.90
C GLU A 466 3.54 -4.69 4.70
N GLN A 467 4.03 -4.92 3.48
CA GLN A 467 5.46 -4.82 3.13
C GLN A 467 6.05 -3.42 3.34
N ARG A 468 5.21 -2.38 3.32
CA ARG A 468 5.62 -0.99 3.60
C ARG A 468 5.96 -0.78 5.08
N TRP A 469 5.26 -1.48 5.97
CA TRP A 469 5.36 -1.30 7.41
C TRP A 469 6.23 -2.37 8.09
N LEU A 470 6.32 -3.57 7.51
CA LEU A 470 7.09 -4.70 8.05
C LEU A 470 8.28 -5.02 7.14
N THR A 471 9.50 -4.86 7.66
CA THR A 471 10.73 -5.15 6.91
C THR A 471 11.11 -6.62 6.91
N ASP A 472 10.72 -7.38 7.95
CA ASP A 472 11.02 -8.81 8.05
C ASP A 472 9.90 -9.63 7.40
N ALA A 473 10.25 -10.36 6.35
CA ALA A 473 9.32 -11.22 5.62
C ALA A 473 8.75 -12.37 6.46
N SER A 474 9.42 -12.75 7.55
CA SER A 474 8.89 -13.74 8.50
C SER A 474 7.67 -13.21 9.27
N GLN A 475 7.46 -11.89 9.30
CA GLN A 475 6.37 -11.24 10.01
C GLN A 475 5.17 -10.92 9.11
N HIS A 476 5.30 -11.17 7.80
CA HIS A 476 4.27 -10.88 6.81
C HIS A 476 3.11 -11.88 6.93
N TYR A 477 1.97 -11.40 7.42
CA TYR A 477 0.74 -12.17 7.55
C TYR A 477 0.09 -12.38 6.18
N PHE A 478 -0.19 -11.33 5.42
CA PHE A 478 -0.91 -11.44 4.15
C PHE A 478 -0.07 -12.13 3.07
N SER A 479 1.25 -11.97 3.09
CA SER A 479 2.13 -12.63 2.10
C SER A 479 2.06 -14.15 2.18
N ARG A 480 1.82 -14.71 3.37
CA ARG A 480 1.73 -16.16 3.60
C ARG A 480 0.41 -16.76 3.12
N PHE A 481 -0.66 -15.97 3.04
CA PHE A 481 -2.02 -16.44 2.71
C PHE A 481 -2.06 -17.31 1.46
N ARG A 482 -1.37 -16.89 0.39
CA ARG A 482 -1.40 -17.58 -0.91
C ARG A 482 -0.98 -19.06 -0.85
N GLN A 483 -0.13 -19.43 0.10
CA GLN A 483 0.36 -20.80 0.24
C GLN A 483 -0.34 -21.51 1.39
N GLN A 484 -0.39 -20.87 2.55
CA GLN A 484 -0.97 -21.44 3.75
C GLN A 484 -1.54 -20.33 4.64
N ILE A 485 -2.76 -20.54 5.13
CA ILE A 485 -3.40 -19.57 6.02
C ILE A 485 -2.76 -19.67 7.41
N PRO A 486 -2.32 -18.55 8.01
CA PRO A 486 -1.91 -18.53 9.41
C PRO A 486 -3.13 -18.72 10.33
N LEU A 487 -3.30 -19.94 10.82
CA LEU A 487 -4.33 -20.33 11.78
C LEU A 487 -3.80 -20.19 13.21
N THR A 488 -4.65 -19.72 14.11
CA THR A 488 -4.42 -19.75 15.57
C THR A 488 -4.39 -21.20 16.07
N GLU A 489 -3.80 -21.47 17.24
CA GLU A 489 -3.79 -22.83 17.80
C GLU A 489 -5.22 -23.37 18.01
N ASP A 490 -6.14 -22.53 18.51
CA ASP A 490 -7.56 -22.89 18.68
C ASP A 490 -8.24 -23.30 17.36
N GLU A 491 -7.96 -22.58 16.27
CA GLU A 491 -8.48 -22.90 14.94
C GLU A 491 -7.91 -24.22 14.41
N GLN A 492 -6.61 -24.45 14.59
CA GLN A 492 -5.97 -25.70 14.19
C GLN A 492 -6.54 -26.89 14.97
N ASP A 493 -6.73 -26.74 16.28
CA ASP A 493 -7.29 -27.79 17.12
C ASP A 493 -8.77 -28.03 16.80
N TRP A 494 -9.53 -26.97 16.49
CA TRP A 494 -10.89 -27.11 15.99
C TRP A 494 -10.92 -27.94 14.70
N LEU A 495 -10.06 -27.65 13.72
CA LEU A 495 -10.00 -28.43 12.47
C LEU A 495 -9.54 -29.88 12.70
N LYS A 496 -8.59 -30.12 13.62
CA LYS A 496 -8.15 -31.48 13.99
C LYS A 496 -9.28 -32.29 14.62
N GLN A 497 -10.18 -31.65 15.38
CA GLN A 497 -11.35 -32.28 15.97
C GLN A 497 -12.46 -32.55 14.92
N HIS A 498 -12.56 -31.69 13.90
CA HIS A 498 -13.58 -31.74 12.84
C HIS A 498 -12.98 -32.16 11.49
N LYS A 499 -12.28 -33.30 11.45
CA LYS A 499 -11.45 -33.73 10.29
C LYS A 499 -12.19 -33.81 8.95
N VAL A 500 -13.49 -34.09 8.95
CA VAL A 500 -14.30 -34.21 7.74
C VAL A 500 -15.54 -33.32 7.88
N LEU A 501 -15.64 -32.32 7.00
CA LEU A 501 -16.74 -31.36 6.96
C LEU A 501 -17.70 -31.73 5.82
N ARG A 502 -18.98 -31.94 6.14
CA ARG A 502 -19.99 -32.38 5.17
C ARG A 502 -20.56 -31.19 4.43
N VAL A 503 -20.33 -31.15 3.12
CA VAL A 503 -20.76 -30.09 2.21
C VAL A 503 -21.97 -30.55 1.41
N GLY A 504 -23.09 -29.83 1.47
CA GLY A 504 -24.22 -30.06 0.56
C GLY A 504 -23.95 -29.46 -0.81
N MET A 505 -24.34 -30.18 -1.87
CA MET A 505 -24.18 -29.76 -3.26
C MET A 505 -25.33 -30.30 -4.13
N LEU A 506 -25.77 -29.52 -5.13
CA LEU A 506 -26.78 -29.94 -6.09
C LEU A 506 -26.21 -30.89 -7.16
N ARG A 507 -27.04 -31.81 -7.66
CA ARG A 507 -26.67 -32.77 -8.72
C ARG A 507 -26.78 -32.23 -10.15
N ASN A 508 -27.54 -31.15 -10.35
CA ASN A 508 -28.12 -30.78 -11.64
C ASN A 508 -27.98 -29.29 -11.97
N TRP A 509 -26.90 -28.64 -11.53
CA TRP A 509 -26.65 -27.22 -11.75
C TRP A 509 -25.29 -26.92 -12.40
N PRO A 510 -25.01 -27.46 -13.61
CA PRO A 510 -23.76 -27.19 -14.31
C PRO A 510 -23.63 -25.73 -14.76
N PRO A 511 -22.40 -25.17 -14.83
CA PRO A 511 -21.12 -25.79 -14.45
C PRO A 511 -20.75 -25.54 -12.97
N MET A 512 -21.68 -24.99 -12.16
CA MET A 512 -21.43 -24.63 -10.77
C MET A 512 -21.35 -25.87 -9.86
N GLU A 513 -22.43 -26.66 -9.87
CA GLU A 513 -22.61 -27.85 -9.04
C GLU A 513 -23.32 -28.95 -9.83
N PHE A 514 -22.63 -30.04 -10.15
CA PHE A 514 -23.28 -31.16 -10.79
C PHE A 514 -22.60 -32.49 -10.46
N ALA A 515 -23.30 -33.59 -10.75
CA ALA A 515 -22.68 -34.91 -10.82
C ALA A 515 -22.19 -35.18 -12.24
N ASP A 516 -20.95 -35.61 -12.40
CA ASP A 516 -20.39 -36.01 -13.70
C ASP A 516 -20.98 -37.34 -14.22
N GLU A 517 -20.51 -37.81 -15.36
CA GLU A 517 -20.98 -39.06 -16.00
C GLU A 517 -20.82 -40.30 -15.10
N ASP A 518 -19.85 -40.28 -14.18
CA ASP A 518 -19.59 -41.35 -13.21
C ASP A 518 -20.36 -41.16 -11.89
N GLY A 519 -21.16 -40.09 -11.78
CA GLY A 519 -21.94 -39.74 -10.59
C GLY A 519 -21.12 -39.09 -9.47
N LEU A 520 -19.90 -38.63 -9.76
CA LEU A 520 -19.02 -37.96 -8.81
C LEU A 520 -19.28 -36.44 -8.79
N PRO A 521 -19.08 -35.77 -7.64
CA PRO A 521 -19.19 -34.31 -7.56
C PRO A 521 -18.20 -33.59 -8.48
N ALA A 522 -18.70 -32.70 -9.34
CA ALA A 522 -17.91 -31.88 -10.24
C ALA A 522 -18.46 -30.44 -10.35
N GLY A 523 -17.60 -29.51 -10.77
CA GLY A 523 -17.96 -28.11 -11.01
C GLY A 523 -17.10 -27.11 -10.25
N VAL A 524 -17.41 -25.83 -10.43
CA VAL A 524 -16.71 -24.71 -9.79
C VAL A 524 -16.69 -24.86 -8.27
N THR A 525 -17.81 -25.28 -7.67
CA THR A 525 -17.90 -25.45 -6.22
C THR A 525 -16.89 -26.46 -5.70
N VAL A 526 -16.73 -27.60 -6.39
CA VAL A 526 -15.79 -28.66 -5.99
C VAL A 526 -14.35 -28.18 -6.06
N ASP A 527 -13.97 -27.51 -7.15
CA ASP A 527 -12.61 -26.97 -7.31
C ASP A 527 -12.30 -25.87 -6.29
N MET A 528 -13.27 -25.00 -5.99
CA MET A 528 -13.12 -23.98 -4.94
C MET A 528 -12.91 -24.61 -3.57
N PHE A 529 -13.67 -25.65 -3.22
CA PHE A 529 -13.47 -26.39 -1.97
C PHE A 529 -12.16 -27.19 -1.95
N ASN A 530 -11.63 -27.63 -3.10
CA ASN A 530 -10.30 -28.24 -3.16
C ASN A 530 -9.21 -27.21 -2.83
N LEU A 531 -9.32 -25.97 -3.32
CA LEU A 531 -8.43 -24.88 -2.90
C LEU A 531 -8.58 -24.61 -1.40
N LEU A 532 -9.80 -24.52 -0.88
CA LEU A 532 -10.03 -24.35 0.55
C LEU A 532 -9.46 -25.51 1.38
N ALA A 533 -9.56 -26.74 0.90
CA ALA A 533 -9.02 -27.94 1.55
C ALA A 533 -7.50 -27.83 1.70
N GLU A 534 -6.82 -27.42 0.63
CA GLU A 534 -5.37 -27.20 0.62
C GLU A 534 -4.97 -26.08 1.60
N ARG A 535 -5.65 -24.94 1.54
CA ARG A 535 -5.30 -23.75 2.33
C ARG A 535 -5.57 -23.94 3.84
N LEU A 536 -6.61 -24.70 4.19
CA LEU A 536 -7.01 -24.99 5.58
C LEU A 536 -6.45 -26.30 6.13
N ASN A 537 -5.86 -27.15 5.29
CA ASN A 537 -5.52 -28.54 5.64
C ASN A 537 -6.73 -29.29 6.23
N ALA A 538 -7.88 -29.16 5.57
CA ALA A 538 -9.17 -29.74 5.97
C ALA A 538 -9.70 -30.69 4.87
N SER A 539 -10.61 -31.59 5.23
CA SER A 539 -11.29 -32.47 4.26
C SER A 539 -12.76 -32.11 4.13
N PHE A 540 -13.22 -31.95 2.90
CA PHE A 540 -14.62 -31.69 2.57
C PHE A 540 -15.25 -32.91 1.91
N GLU A 541 -16.36 -33.40 2.47
CA GLU A 541 -17.12 -34.53 1.94
C GLU A 541 -18.44 -34.04 1.33
N PHE A 542 -18.59 -34.20 0.02
CA PHE A 542 -19.79 -33.74 -0.68
C PHE A 542 -20.96 -34.72 -0.54
N LYS A 543 -22.14 -34.16 -0.20
CA LYS A 543 -23.43 -34.84 -0.19
C LYS A 543 -24.30 -34.22 -1.28
N LEU A 544 -24.68 -35.06 -2.23
CA LEU A 544 -25.38 -34.66 -3.43
C LEU A 544 -26.91 -34.70 -3.24
N PHE A 545 -27.59 -33.62 -3.61
CA PHE A 545 -29.04 -33.43 -3.50
C PHE A 545 -29.69 -33.13 -4.85
N ASP A 546 -30.96 -33.51 -5.01
CA ASP A 546 -31.75 -33.23 -6.22
C ASP A 546 -32.40 -31.84 -6.18
N ASP A 547 -32.68 -31.33 -4.97
CA ASP A 547 -33.33 -30.04 -4.74
C ASP A 547 -32.69 -29.26 -3.58
N PHE A 548 -32.74 -27.93 -3.70
CA PHE A 548 -32.11 -27.01 -2.76
C PHE A 548 -32.80 -26.98 -1.39
N ASP A 549 -34.12 -27.14 -1.35
CA ASP A 549 -34.91 -27.09 -0.11
C ASP A 549 -34.54 -28.26 0.82
N SER A 550 -34.45 -29.47 0.28
CA SER A 550 -33.99 -30.66 0.99
C SER A 550 -32.57 -30.48 1.52
N MET A 551 -31.66 -29.92 0.72
CA MET A 551 -30.29 -29.62 1.13
C MET A 551 -30.25 -28.61 2.28
N LEU A 552 -31.01 -27.52 2.19
CA LEU A 552 -31.11 -26.50 3.22
C LEU A 552 -31.71 -27.06 4.52
N GLN A 553 -32.70 -27.94 4.42
CA GLN A 553 -33.30 -28.64 5.56
C GLN A 553 -32.25 -29.50 6.29
N GLN A 554 -31.36 -30.16 5.56
CA GLN A 554 -30.29 -30.97 6.15
C GLN A 554 -29.25 -30.12 6.90
N LEU A 555 -28.97 -28.89 6.44
CA LEU A 555 -28.17 -27.93 7.20
C LEU A 555 -28.88 -27.51 8.49
N GLN A 556 -30.18 -27.21 8.42
CA GLN A 556 -30.98 -26.84 9.59
C GLN A 556 -31.07 -27.98 10.62
N GLN A 557 -31.11 -29.23 10.16
CA GLN A 557 -31.08 -30.43 10.98
C GLN A 557 -29.67 -30.87 11.42
N GLN A 558 -28.63 -30.08 11.10
CA GLN A 558 -27.23 -30.35 11.48
C GLN A 558 -26.65 -31.66 10.89
N GLN A 559 -27.27 -32.18 9.83
CA GLN A 559 -26.77 -33.33 9.08
C GLN A 559 -25.76 -32.93 7.99
N LEU A 560 -25.77 -31.66 7.59
CA LEU A 560 -24.70 -31.00 6.85
C LEU A 560 -24.01 -29.99 7.75
N ASP A 561 -22.74 -29.72 7.47
CA ASP A 561 -21.95 -28.72 8.20
C ASP A 561 -21.96 -27.39 7.44
N LEU A 562 -21.99 -27.43 6.12
CA LEU A 562 -22.05 -26.25 5.26
C LEU A 562 -22.67 -26.54 3.89
N ILE A 563 -23.12 -25.47 3.22
CA ILE A 563 -23.61 -25.44 1.83
C ILE A 563 -23.06 -24.19 1.14
N ALA A 564 -22.67 -24.30 -0.13
CA ALA A 564 -22.22 -23.15 -0.93
C ALA A 564 -23.36 -22.60 -1.81
N ASN A 565 -23.09 -21.52 -2.54
CA ASN A 565 -24.00 -20.90 -3.49
C ASN A 565 -25.35 -20.48 -2.91
N VAL A 566 -25.30 -19.95 -1.69
CA VAL A 566 -26.49 -19.44 -1.01
C VAL A 566 -26.48 -17.93 -0.90
N SER A 567 -27.66 -17.32 -1.04
CA SER A 567 -27.87 -15.91 -0.72
C SER A 567 -27.98 -15.68 0.78
N ASP A 568 -27.45 -14.54 1.23
CA ASP A 568 -27.61 -14.05 2.59
C ASP A 568 -29.06 -13.57 2.82
N ARG A 569 -29.79 -14.32 3.66
CA ARG A 569 -31.22 -14.13 3.89
C ARG A 569 -31.51 -14.04 5.39
N LYS A 570 -32.26 -13.01 5.79
CA LYS A 570 -32.58 -12.75 7.21
C LYS A 570 -33.21 -13.95 7.91
N ASP A 571 -34.07 -14.70 7.22
CA ASP A 571 -34.72 -15.91 7.76
C ASP A 571 -33.74 -17.06 8.04
N ARG A 572 -32.58 -17.08 7.37
CA ARG A 572 -31.55 -18.12 7.52
C ARG A 572 -30.59 -17.87 8.68
N HIS A 573 -30.46 -16.63 9.15
CA HIS A 573 -29.61 -16.24 10.30
C HIS A 573 -29.99 -16.92 11.62
N GLY A 574 -31.21 -17.47 11.68
CA GLY A 574 -31.68 -18.26 12.81
C GLY A 574 -30.81 -19.50 13.05
N TYR A 575 -30.37 -20.18 11.98
CA TYR A 575 -29.71 -21.49 12.03
C TYR A 575 -28.38 -21.56 11.28
N ALA A 576 -28.01 -20.54 10.50
CA ALA A 576 -26.77 -20.47 9.76
C ALA A 576 -25.98 -19.17 9.99
N LYS A 577 -24.68 -19.24 9.73
CA LYS A 577 -23.73 -18.12 9.62
C LYS A 577 -23.15 -18.13 8.21
N PHE A 578 -22.82 -16.96 7.67
CA PHE A 578 -22.44 -16.80 6.27
C PHE A 578 -20.99 -16.38 6.13
N SER A 579 -20.30 -16.93 5.12
CA SER A 579 -18.94 -16.53 4.76
C SER A 579 -18.90 -15.15 4.07
N ASP A 580 -17.70 -14.73 3.69
CA ASP A 580 -17.48 -13.73 2.66
C ASP A 580 -17.82 -14.31 1.27
N VAL A 581 -17.72 -13.50 0.22
CA VAL A 581 -18.10 -13.89 -1.15
C VAL A 581 -17.33 -15.13 -1.60
N PHE A 582 -18.06 -16.23 -1.77
CA PHE A 582 -17.56 -17.50 -2.29
C PHE A 582 -17.28 -17.39 -3.79
N TRP A 583 -18.30 -16.97 -4.54
CA TRP A 583 -18.21 -16.76 -5.98
C TRP A 583 -18.96 -15.46 -6.36
N PRO A 584 -18.38 -14.57 -7.17
CA PRO A 584 -19.10 -13.43 -7.70
C PRO A 584 -20.08 -13.91 -8.76
N THR A 585 -21.39 -13.70 -8.56
CA THR A 585 -22.41 -14.08 -9.55
C THR A 585 -22.99 -12.83 -10.20
N GLN A 586 -22.85 -12.75 -11.52
CA GLN A 586 -23.52 -11.73 -12.32
C GLN A 586 -24.79 -12.34 -12.93
N LEU A 587 -25.86 -11.55 -13.05
CA LEU A 587 -27.13 -12.01 -13.58
C LEU A 587 -27.25 -11.68 -15.07
N ALA A 588 -27.87 -12.60 -15.80
CA ALA A 588 -28.22 -12.47 -17.20
C ALA A 588 -29.74 -12.49 -17.37
N VAL A 589 -30.25 -11.57 -18.17
CA VAL A 589 -31.63 -11.55 -18.64
C VAL A 589 -31.72 -12.31 -19.96
N ILE A 590 -32.47 -13.40 -19.95
CA ILE A 590 -32.72 -14.25 -21.10
C ILE A 590 -34.06 -13.88 -21.71
N SER A 591 -34.09 -13.71 -23.02
CA SER A 591 -35.29 -13.37 -23.79
C SER A 591 -35.31 -14.09 -25.14
N ASN A 592 -36.44 -14.03 -25.82
CA ASN A 592 -36.53 -14.44 -27.21
C ASN A 592 -35.73 -13.49 -28.12
N SER A 593 -34.98 -14.03 -29.09
CA SER A 593 -34.11 -13.28 -30.02
C SER A 593 -34.85 -12.28 -30.91
N SER A 594 -36.17 -12.44 -31.03
CA SER A 594 -37.06 -11.51 -31.73
C SER A 594 -37.39 -10.24 -30.94
N ARG A 595 -37.12 -10.21 -29.62
CA ARG A 595 -37.32 -9.01 -28.78
C ARG A 595 -36.15 -8.05 -28.90
N GLN A 596 -36.41 -6.80 -28.54
CA GLN A 596 -35.37 -5.78 -28.40
C GLN A 596 -34.35 -6.20 -27.33
N PRO A 597 -33.05 -5.87 -27.50
CA PRO A 597 -32.05 -6.08 -26.48
C PRO A 597 -32.40 -5.37 -25.17
N VAL A 598 -32.16 -6.06 -24.05
CA VAL A 598 -32.31 -5.49 -22.71
C VAL A 598 -30.98 -4.88 -22.31
N THR A 599 -30.99 -3.60 -21.94
CA THR A 599 -29.78 -2.84 -21.56
C THR A 599 -29.84 -2.29 -20.15
N SER A 600 -31.05 -2.15 -19.60
CA SER A 600 -31.30 -1.65 -18.25
C SER A 600 -32.47 -2.38 -17.60
N THR A 601 -32.58 -2.29 -16.29
CA THR A 601 -33.71 -2.84 -15.52
C THR A 601 -35.03 -2.15 -15.89
N ALA A 602 -34.97 -0.90 -16.37
CA ALA A 602 -36.13 -0.17 -16.88
C ALA A 602 -36.77 -0.84 -18.12
N ASP A 603 -35.98 -1.56 -18.92
CA ASP A 603 -36.48 -2.29 -20.09
C ASP A 603 -37.37 -3.49 -19.71
N LEU A 604 -37.36 -3.90 -18.43
CA LEU A 604 -38.19 -4.97 -17.88
C LEU A 604 -39.55 -4.48 -17.37
N TYR A 605 -39.80 -3.18 -17.35
CA TYR A 605 -41.03 -2.62 -16.76
C TYR A 605 -42.28 -3.08 -17.54
N GLY A 606 -43.31 -3.47 -16.79
CA GLY A 606 -44.55 -4.04 -17.33
C GLY A 606 -44.46 -5.51 -17.76
N SER A 607 -43.26 -6.12 -17.69
CA SER A 607 -43.02 -7.47 -18.17
C SER A 607 -43.11 -8.52 -17.06
N LYS A 608 -43.37 -9.77 -17.44
CA LYS A 608 -43.28 -10.95 -16.56
C LYS A 608 -41.87 -11.53 -16.61
N VAL A 609 -41.20 -11.58 -15.47
CA VAL A 609 -39.81 -12.04 -15.36
C VAL A 609 -39.78 -13.30 -14.51
N ALA A 610 -39.45 -14.44 -15.12
CA ALA A 610 -39.17 -15.67 -14.38
C ALA A 610 -37.83 -15.55 -13.67
N ILE A 611 -37.78 -15.88 -12.38
CA ILE A 611 -36.56 -15.85 -11.57
C ILE A 611 -36.56 -17.02 -10.59
N TYR A 612 -35.38 -17.59 -10.35
CA TYR A 612 -35.23 -18.64 -9.35
C TYR A 612 -35.67 -18.14 -7.97
N GLN A 613 -36.60 -18.87 -7.35
CA GLN A 613 -37.34 -18.43 -6.17
C GLN A 613 -36.46 -18.14 -4.93
N ASP A 614 -35.30 -18.78 -4.85
CA ASP A 614 -34.41 -18.67 -3.69
C ASP A 614 -33.38 -17.55 -3.78
N TYR A 615 -33.27 -16.90 -4.93
CA TYR A 615 -32.52 -15.66 -5.05
C TYR A 615 -33.19 -14.56 -4.24
N GLU A 616 -32.39 -13.83 -3.46
CA GLU A 616 -32.86 -12.66 -2.71
C GLU A 616 -33.48 -11.61 -3.65
N LEU A 617 -32.98 -11.51 -4.88
CA LEU A 617 -33.53 -10.67 -5.93
C LEU A 617 -35.00 -10.97 -6.23
N ALA A 618 -35.45 -12.22 -6.16
CA ALA A 618 -36.83 -12.59 -6.44
C ALA A 618 -37.83 -11.88 -5.51
N ARG A 619 -37.39 -11.54 -4.29
CA ARG A 619 -38.18 -10.80 -3.28
C ARG A 619 -37.98 -9.30 -3.35
N GLN A 620 -36.77 -8.86 -3.69
CA GLN A 620 -36.42 -7.44 -3.73
C GLN A 620 -36.89 -6.76 -5.00
N LEU A 621 -36.87 -7.45 -6.14
CA LEU A 621 -37.21 -6.86 -7.44
C LEU A 621 -38.63 -6.30 -7.48
N PRO A 622 -39.68 -6.95 -6.92
CA PRO A 622 -41.02 -6.35 -6.82
C PRO A 622 -41.10 -5.14 -5.86
N GLN A 623 -40.19 -5.03 -4.89
CA GLN A 623 -40.16 -3.92 -3.93
C GLN A 623 -39.44 -2.69 -4.51
N LEU A 624 -38.31 -2.93 -5.18
CA LEU A 624 -37.48 -1.90 -5.82
C LEU A 624 -38.10 -1.42 -7.14
N HIS A 625 -38.68 -2.35 -7.90
CA HIS A 625 -39.29 -2.11 -9.21
C HIS A 625 -40.69 -2.75 -9.29
N PRO A 626 -41.72 -2.13 -8.66
CA PRO A 626 -43.08 -2.66 -8.59
C PRO A 626 -43.77 -2.89 -9.95
N GLN A 627 -43.19 -2.36 -11.02
CA GLN A 627 -43.67 -2.47 -12.39
C GLN A 627 -43.24 -3.81 -13.03
N ILE A 628 -42.30 -4.54 -12.43
CA ILE A 628 -41.84 -5.85 -12.90
C ILE A 628 -42.67 -6.94 -12.22
N ASN A 629 -43.32 -7.78 -13.03
CA ASN A 629 -44.12 -8.90 -12.53
C ASN A 629 -43.23 -10.14 -12.36
N VAL A 630 -42.77 -10.39 -11.14
CA VAL A 630 -41.88 -11.52 -10.85
C VAL A 630 -42.66 -12.84 -10.80
N VAL A 631 -42.18 -13.83 -11.53
CA VAL A 631 -42.69 -15.21 -11.54
C VAL A 631 -41.61 -16.11 -10.94
N ALA A 632 -41.86 -16.61 -9.72
CA ALA A 632 -40.93 -17.50 -9.05
C ALA A 632 -40.89 -18.89 -9.73
N VAL A 633 -39.70 -19.40 -10.02
CA VAL A 633 -39.47 -20.74 -10.60
C VAL A 633 -38.51 -21.56 -9.74
N GLN A 634 -38.57 -22.89 -9.89
CA GLN A 634 -37.75 -23.87 -9.15
C GLN A 634 -36.37 -24.09 -9.77
N ASP A 635 -36.22 -23.83 -11.07
CA ASP A 635 -34.95 -23.92 -11.78
C ASP A 635 -35.00 -23.08 -13.08
N LEU A 636 -33.84 -22.89 -13.70
CA LEU A 636 -33.73 -22.18 -14.98
C LEU A 636 -34.52 -22.88 -16.09
N ALA A 637 -34.57 -24.20 -16.10
CA ALA A 637 -35.25 -24.97 -17.14
C ALA A 637 -36.76 -24.68 -17.16
N GLN A 638 -37.39 -24.57 -16.00
CA GLN A 638 -38.78 -24.14 -15.84
C GLN A 638 -38.97 -22.71 -16.36
N GLY A 639 -38.09 -21.78 -15.98
CA GLY A 639 -38.13 -20.39 -16.46
C GLY A 639 -38.05 -20.29 -17.98
N LEU A 640 -37.14 -21.05 -18.60
CA LEU A 640 -36.98 -21.11 -20.06
C LEU A 640 -38.17 -21.77 -20.75
N MET A 641 -38.78 -22.79 -20.14
CA MET A 641 -40.01 -23.41 -20.64
C MET A 641 -41.17 -22.40 -20.67
N LEU A 642 -41.35 -21.63 -19.61
CA LEU A 642 -42.36 -20.57 -19.56
C LEU A 642 -42.07 -19.48 -20.60
N LEU A 643 -40.80 -19.13 -20.80
CA LEU A 643 -40.37 -18.13 -21.79
C LEU A 643 -40.68 -18.59 -23.22
N GLN A 644 -40.39 -19.85 -23.55
CA GLN A 644 -40.70 -20.42 -24.87
C GLN A 644 -42.20 -20.51 -25.15
N ARG A 645 -43.01 -20.71 -24.10
CA ARG A 645 -44.49 -20.70 -24.19
C ARG A 645 -45.08 -19.29 -24.23
N ASN A 646 -44.25 -18.24 -24.14
CA ASN A 646 -44.67 -16.84 -23.99
C ASN A 646 -45.56 -16.60 -22.76
N GLU A 647 -45.42 -17.41 -21.72
CA GLU A 647 -46.10 -17.22 -20.43
C GLU A 647 -45.38 -16.17 -19.56
N VAL A 648 -44.07 -16.05 -19.76
CA VAL A 648 -43.21 -14.97 -19.26
C VAL A 648 -42.50 -14.28 -20.42
N ASP A 649 -42.10 -13.04 -20.19
CA ASP A 649 -41.41 -12.18 -21.17
C ASP A 649 -39.90 -12.36 -21.12
N PHE A 650 -39.36 -12.62 -19.93
CA PHE A 650 -37.95 -12.79 -19.63
C PHE A 650 -37.73 -13.90 -18.61
N ALA A 651 -36.57 -14.54 -18.66
CA ALA A 651 -36.06 -15.38 -17.57
C ALA A 651 -34.74 -14.78 -17.07
N LEU A 652 -34.48 -14.86 -15.77
CA LEU A 652 -33.33 -14.22 -15.14
C LEU A 652 -32.60 -15.25 -14.28
N ASP A 653 -31.31 -15.43 -14.55
CA ASP A 653 -30.43 -16.36 -13.84
C ASP A 653 -28.97 -15.87 -13.89
N SER A 654 -28.05 -16.61 -13.28
CA SER A 654 -26.61 -16.38 -13.41
C SER A 654 -26.14 -16.41 -14.87
N VAL A 655 -25.16 -15.58 -15.21
CA VAL A 655 -24.49 -15.56 -16.53
C VAL A 655 -23.94 -16.95 -16.86
N GLU A 656 -23.44 -17.63 -15.84
CA GLU A 656 -22.93 -18.99 -15.84
C GLU A 656 -23.97 -20.00 -16.33
N SER A 657 -25.11 -20.11 -15.64
CA SER A 657 -26.18 -21.05 -15.99
C SER A 657 -26.87 -20.68 -17.31
N ALA A 658 -27.05 -19.38 -17.58
CA ALA A 658 -27.58 -18.91 -18.85
C ALA A 658 -26.67 -19.32 -20.02
N SER A 659 -25.36 -19.11 -19.89
CA SER A 659 -24.39 -19.44 -20.93
C SER A 659 -24.33 -20.94 -21.19
N GLU A 660 -24.35 -21.77 -20.14
CA GLU A 660 -24.32 -23.23 -20.29
C GLU A 660 -25.61 -23.78 -20.90
N THR A 661 -26.76 -23.32 -20.42
CA THR A 661 -28.05 -23.79 -20.93
C THR A 661 -28.27 -23.38 -22.39
N LEU A 662 -27.77 -22.21 -22.80
CA LEU A 662 -27.81 -21.77 -24.20
C LEU A 662 -26.81 -22.52 -25.09
N LYS A 663 -25.75 -23.15 -24.54
CA LYS A 663 -24.83 -24.03 -25.29
C LYS A 663 -25.45 -25.39 -25.63
N GLN A 664 -26.27 -25.94 -24.72
CA GLN A 664 -26.90 -27.24 -24.91
C GLN A 664 -27.90 -27.17 -26.08
N THR A 665 -27.54 -27.81 -27.19
CA THR A 665 -28.19 -27.70 -28.50
C THR A 665 -29.69 -27.95 -28.43
N GLY A 666 -30.51 -26.91 -28.65
CA GLY A 666 -31.96 -27.02 -28.70
C GLY A 666 -32.74 -25.71 -28.61
N MET A 667 -32.13 -24.62 -28.10
CA MET A 667 -32.82 -23.33 -27.88
C MET A 667 -32.46 -22.28 -28.94
N LEU A 668 -32.58 -22.64 -30.22
CA LEU A 668 -32.44 -21.69 -31.33
C LEU A 668 -33.50 -20.59 -31.21
N GLY A 669 -33.08 -19.37 -30.87
CA GLY A 669 -33.99 -18.23 -30.74
C GLY A 669 -34.07 -17.60 -29.35
N LEU A 670 -33.19 -17.96 -28.41
CA LEU A 670 -33.01 -17.22 -27.16
C LEU A 670 -31.70 -16.42 -27.17
N ARG A 671 -31.67 -15.31 -26.44
CA ARG A 671 -30.49 -14.47 -26.20
C ARG A 671 -30.42 -14.08 -24.74
N ALA A 672 -29.21 -14.10 -24.17
CA ALA A 672 -28.91 -13.58 -22.84
C ALA A 672 -28.26 -12.20 -22.96
N TYR A 673 -28.68 -11.28 -22.09
CA TYR A 673 -28.14 -9.94 -21.95
C TYR A 673 -27.66 -9.73 -20.52
N VAL A 674 -26.47 -9.17 -20.35
CA VAL A 674 -25.97 -8.74 -19.05
C VAL A 674 -26.43 -7.30 -18.84
N VAL A 675 -27.02 -7.02 -17.68
CA VAL A 675 -27.62 -5.72 -17.37
C VAL A 675 -26.89 -5.12 -16.16
N ASP A 676 -26.27 -3.96 -16.35
CA ASP A 676 -25.33 -3.38 -15.39
C ASP A 676 -26.00 -2.79 -14.13
N ASP A 677 -27.26 -2.36 -14.23
CA ASP A 677 -28.01 -1.77 -13.11
C ASP A 677 -28.77 -2.80 -12.27
N LEU A 678 -28.71 -4.10 -12.63
CA LEU A 678 -29.18 -5.17 -11.75
C LEU A 678 -28.20 -5.35 -10.57
N PRO A 679 -28.71 -5.64 -9.36
CA PRO A 679 -27.83 -5.82 -8.22
C PRO A 679 -26.93 -7.05 -8.44
N HIS A 680 -25.65 -6.90 -8.11
CA HIS A 680 -24.72 -8.03 -8.07
C HIS A 680 -24.99 -8.81 -6.79
N TYR A 681 -25.21 -10.12 -6.90
CA TYR A 681 -25.42 -10.97 -5.74
C TYR A 681 -24.21 -11.84 -5.51
N ALA A 682 -23.69 -11.78 -4.28
CA ALA A 682 -22.65 -12.68 -3.84
C ALA A 682 -23.25 -14.07 -3.61
N SER A 683 -22.67 -15.09 -4.22
CA SER A 683 -22.79 -16.46 -3.73
C SER A 683 -21.93 -16.58 -2.47
N LEU A 684 -22.51 -17.07 -1.37
CA LEU A 684 -21.83 -17.25 -0.08
C LEU A 684 -21.85 -18.74 0.32
N ILE A 685 -21.09 -19.08 1.37
CA ILE A 685 -21.21 -20.35 2.10
C ILE A 685 -22.06 -20.11 3.33
N ALA A 686 -23.12 -20.91 3.52
CA ALA A 686 -23.81 -21.02 4.81
C ALA A 686 -23.22 -22.17 5.61
N VAL A 687 -22.85 -21.88 6.84
CA VAL A 687 -22.32 -22.82 7.83
C VAL A 687 -23.34 -22.93 8.97
N ARG A 688 -23.54 -24.13 9.50
CA ARG A 688 -24.37 -24.33 10.69
C ARG A 688 -23.92 -23.42 11.84
N LYS A 689 -24.88 -22.83 12.56
CA LYS A 689 -24.62 -21.72 13.48
C LYS A 689 -23.64 -22.03 14.63
N ASP A 690 -23.63 -23.26 15.11
CA ASP A 690 -22.71 -23.74 16.16
C ASP A 690 -21.29 -23.98 15.66
N PHE A 691 -21.06 -23.97 14.34
CA PHE A 691 -19.73 -23.98 13.71
C PHE A 691 -19.30 -22.55 13.30
N ALA A 692 -19.68 -21.54 14.08
CA ALA A 692 -19.26 -20.16 13.85
C ALA A 692 -17.73 -19.99 13.67
N PRO A 693 -16.84 -20.74 14.38
CA PRO A 693 -15.40 -20.67 14.13
C PRO A 693 -15.00 -21.05 12.69
N LEU A 694 -15.72 -21.98 12.06
CA LEU A 694 -15.44 -22.40 10.68
C LEU A 694 -15.67 -21.26 9.68
N VAL A 695 -16.61 -20.35 9.93
CA VAL A 695 -16.82 -19.18 9.06
C VAL A 695 -15.57 -18.30 9.02
N VAL A 696 -14.93 -18.07 10.17
CA VAL A 696 -13.69 -17.28 10.25
C VAL A 696 -12.60 -17.94 9.43
N MET A 697 -12.44 -19.27 9.55
CA MET A 697 -11.45 -20.03 8.79
C MET A 697 -11.74 -20.06 7.29
N LEU A 698 -12.98 -20.29 6.88
CA LEU A 698 -13.40 -20.23 5.48
C LEU A 698 -13.14 -18.85 4.88
N ASN A 699 -13.43 -17.77 5.60
CA ASN A 699 -13.15 -16.41 5.13
C ASN A 699 -11.66 -16.17 4.91
N LYS A 700 -10.80 -16.69 5.79
CA LYS A 700 -9.34 -16.66 5.57
C LYS A 700 -8.96 -17.42 4.29
N GLY A 701 -9.59 -18.56 4.03
CA GLY A 701 -9.35 -19.34 2.81
C GLY A 701 -9.89 -18.70 1.54
N LEU A 702 -11.04 -18.04 1.59
CA LEU A 702 -11.56 -17.34 0.44
C LEU A 702 -10.70 -16.13 0.04
N ARG A 703 -10.06 -15.49 1.02
CA ARG A 703 -9.12 -14.38 0.81
C ARG A 703 -7.76 -14.83 0.29
N SER A 704 -7.34 -16.06 0.57
CA SER A 704 -6.07 -16.57 0.04
C SER A 704 -6.15 -16.97 -1.44
N ILE A 705 -7.35 -17.22 -1.95
CA ILE A 705 -7.56 -17.55 -3.36
C ILE A 705 -7.39 -16.28 -4.21
N SER A 706 -6.31 -16.26 -4.98
CA SER A 706 -5.90 -15.14 -5.83
C SER A 706 -6.85 -14.89 -7.01
N SER A 707 -6.76 -13.69 -7.58
CA SER A 707 -7.52 -13.35 -8.79
C SER A 707 -7.12 -14.24 -9.98
N GLU A 708 -5.85 -14.65 -10.05
CA GLU A 708 -5.35 -15.57 -11.06
C GLU A 708 -5.95 -16.98 -10.91
N GLU A 709 -6.00 -17.52 -9.70
CA GLU A 709 -6.66 -18.82 -9.43
C GLU A 709 -8.15 -18.75 -9.79
N ARG A 710 -8.86 -17.68 -9.41
CA ARG A 710 -10.26 -17.45 -9.82
C ARG A 710 -10.40 -17.40 -11.34
N GLN A 711 -9.48 -16.72 -12.03
CA GLN A 711 -9.48 -16.64 -13.49
C GLN A 711 -9.21 -18.01 -14.15
N GLN A 712 -8.35 -18.85 -13.57
CA GLN A 712 -8.09 -20.20 -14.05
C GLN A 712 -9.33 -21.09 -13.92
N LEU A 713 -10.02 -21.04 -12.77
CA LEU A 713 -11.31 -21.73 -12.59
C LEU A 713 -12.34 -21.20 -13.59
N TYR A 714 -12.36 -19.89 -13.81
CA TYR A 714 -13.26 -19.29 -14.78
C TYR A 714 -12.99 -19.81 -16.21
N GLN A 715 -11.73 -19.85 -16.63
CA GLN A 715 -11.34 -20.39 -17.93
C GLN A 715 -11.67 -21.89 -18.05
N LYS A 716 -11.42 -22.68 -16.99
CA LYS A 716 -11.70 -24.11 -16.99
C LYS A 716 -13.20 -24.42 -17.21
N TRP A 717 -14.08 -23.73 -16.48
CA TRP A 717 -15.50 -24.05 -16.44
C TRP A 717 -16.38 -23.25 -17.41
N PHE A 718 -15.96 -22.04 -17.80
CA PHE A 718 -16.77 -21.15 -18.63
C PHE A 718 -16.22 -20.87 -20.03
N SER A 719 -14.95 -21.21 -20.32
CA SER A 719 -14.38 -20.92 -21.64
C SER A 719 -15.08 -21.70 -22.77
N PHE A 720 -15.27 -21.00 -23.89
CA PHE A 720 -15.93 -21.52 -25.08
C PHE A 720 -14.97 -22.43 -25.85
N GLN A 721 -15.12 -23.75 -25.72
CA GLN A 721 -14.58 -24.65 -26.73
C GLN A 721 -15.56 -24.70 -27.90
N ILE A 722 -15.31 -23.88 -28.93
CA ILE A 722 -15.89 -24.13 -30.26
C ILE A 722 -15.28 -25.43 -30.75
N SER A 723 -15.89 -26.57 -30.43
CA SER A 723 -15.71 -27.78 -31.21
C SER A 723 -16.51 -27.63 -32.50
N GLN A 724 -16.12 -26.67 -33.35
CA GLN A 724 -16.36 -26.81 -34.77
C GLN A 724 -15.51 -28.01 -35.16
N GLY A 725 -16.15 -29.17 -35.25
CA GLY A 725 -15.62 -30.32 -35.96
C GLY A 725 -15.42 -29.92 -37.42
N MET A 726 -14.33 -29.22 -37.71
CA MET A 726 -13.83 -29.09 -39.07
C MET A 726 -13.25 -30.46 -39.43
N ASP A 727 -13.92 -31.14 -40.36
CA ASP A 727 -13.58 -32.47 -40.86
C ASP A 727 -12.06 -32.62 -41.04
N ARG A 728 -11.45 -33.58 -40.33
CA ARG A 728 -9.99 -33.82 -40.32
C ARG A 728 -9.42 -33.99 -41.74
N GLN A 729 -10.24 -34.40 -42.71
CA GLN A 729 -9.83 -34.46 -44.12
C GLN A 729 -9.70 -33.09 -44.79
N GLN A 730 -10.56 -32.12 -44.46
CA GLN A 730 -10.45 -30.75 -44.98
C GLN A 730 -9.25 -30.01 -44.36
N LEU A 731 -8.97 -30.25 -43.09
CA LEU A 731 -7.83 -29.63 -42.40
C LEU A 731 -6.49 -30.10 -42.97
N ASN A 732 -6.33 -31.41 -43.22
CA ASN A 732 -5.14 -31.94 -43.88
C ASN A 732 -4.98 -31.39 -45.31
N THR A 733 -6.07 -31.26 -46.06
CA THR A 733 -6.03 -30.71 -47.43
C THR A 733 -5.63 -29.23 -47.42
N LEU A 734 -6.14 -28.44 -46.47
CA LEU A 734 -5.78 -27.05 -46.30
C LEU A 734 -4.33 -26.89 -45.81
N MET A 735 -3.88 -27.74 -44.87
CA MET A 735 -2.49 -27.77 -44.41
C MET A 735 -1.52 -28.13 -45.55
N TRP A 736 -1.86 -29.06 -46.45
CA TRP A 736 -1.04 -29.34 -47.63
C TRP A 736 -1.00 -28.17 -48.63
N ARG A 737 -2.11 -27.44 -48.79
CA ARG A 737 -2.15 -26.24 -49.66
C ARG A 737 -1.35 -25.08 -49.08
N ILE A 738 -1.49 -24.82 -47.78
CA ILE A 738 -0.72 -23.78 -47.06
C ILE A 738 0.75 -24.18 -47.01
N GLY A 739 1.06 -25.43 -46.67
CA GLY A 739 2.43 -25.96 -46.67
C GLY A 739 3.09 -25.85 -48.05
N GLY A 740 2.36 -26.16 -49.12
CA GLY A 740 2.83 -25.98 -50.50
C GLY A 740 3.09 -24.51 -50.86
N ALA A 741 2.19 -23.60 -50.47
CA ALA A 741 2.35 -22.16 -50.70
C ALA A 741 3.52 -21.57 -49.91
N VAL A 742 3.69 -21.96 -48.65
CA VAL A 742 4.81 -21.55 -47.79
C VAL A 742 6.13 -22.10 -48.33
N ALA A 743 6.17 -23.36 -48.79
CA ALA A 743 7.36 -23.94 -49.40
C ALA A 743 7.77 -23.22 -50.69
N LEU A 744 6.81 -22.83 -51.55
CA LEU A 744 7.07 -22.03 -52.74
C LEU A 744 7.58 -20.63 -52.40
N LEU A 745 7.02 -19.99 -51.37
CA LEU A 745 7.47 -18.69 -50.89
C LEU A 745 8.91 -18.77 -50.33
N LEU A 746 9.21 -19.80 -49.54
CA LEU A 746 10.55 -20.04 -49.01
C LEU A 746 11.57 -20.34 -50.13
N LEU A 747 11.19 -21.12 -51.14
CA LEU A 747 12.03 -21.37 -52.30
C LEU A 747 12.33 -20.07 -53.06
N PHE A 748 11.34 -19.21 -53.26
CA PHE A 748 11.54 -17.90 -53.87
C PHE A 748 12.50 -17.03 -53.06
N VAL A 749 12.33 -16.96 -51.74
CA VAL A 749 13.21 -16.18 -50.85
C VAL A 749 14.64 -16.71 -50.87
N VAL A 750 14.84 -18.03 -50.88
CA VAL A 750 16.18 -18.65 -50.97
C VAL A 750 16.84 -18.32 -52.31
N LEU A 751 16.13 -18.46 -53.43
CA LEU A 751 16.64 -18.13 -54.76
C LEU A 751 16.99 -16.64 -54.88
N TRP A 752 16.13 -15.77 -54.33
CA TRP A 752 16.36 -14.33 -54.26
C TRP A 752 17.63 -13.98 -53.46
N ASN A 753 17.81 -14.61 -52.29
CA ASN A 753 18.97 -14.38 -51.42
C ASN A 753 20.29 -14.82 -52.09
N VAL A 754 20.28 -15.94 -52.82
CA VAL A 754 21.46 -16.39 -53.58
C VAL A 754 21.82 -15.41 -54.70
N SER A 755 20.81 -14.87 -55.40
CA SER A 755 21.04 -13.85 -56.43
C SER A 755 21.64 -12.57 -55.84
N LEU A 756 21.07 -12.07 -54.74
CA LEU A 756 21.50 -10.82 -54.11
C LEU A 756 22.95 -10.89 -53.59
N ARG A 757 23.37 -12.04 -53.07
CA ARG A 757 24.75 -12.25 -52.59
C ARG A 757 25.78 -12.19 -53.71
N ARG A 758 25.45 -12.68 -54.91
CA ARG A 758 26.36 -12.63 -56.08
C ARG A 758 26.58 -11.20 -56.56
N GLU A 759 25.53 -10.39 -56.58
CA GLU A 759 25.58 -9.01 -57.03
C GLU A 759 26.42 -8.12 -56.09
N VAL A 760 26.27 -8.29 -54.77
CA VAL A 760 27.07 -7.56 -53.77
C VAL A 760 28.56 -7.93 -53.83
N ALA A 761 28.88 -9.20 -54.10
CA ALA A 761 30.28 -9.65 -54.19
C ALA A 761 31.01 -9.07 -55.41
N LEU A 762 30.31 -8.92 -56.55
CA LEU A 762 30.86 -8.32 -57.77
C LEU A 762 31.13 -6.81 -57.59
N ARG A 763 30.20 -6.10 -56.93
CA ARG A 763 30.33 -4.66 -56.68
C ARG A 763 31.54 -4.32 -55.79
N ARG A 764 31.76 -5.08 -54.70
CA ARG A 764 32.89 -4.84 -53.78
C ARG A 764 34.25 -5.05 -54.43
N LYS A 765 34.40 -6.02 -55.35
CA LYS A 765 35.64 -6.23 -56.10
C LYS A 765 35.93 -5.07 -57.07
N ALA A 766 34.91 -4.50 -57.68
CA ALA A 766 35.06 -3.33 -58.56
C ALA A 766 35.48 -2.08 -57.77
N GLU A 767 34.89 -1.85 -56.59
CA GLU A 767 35.20 -0.69 -55.74
C GLU A 767 36.64 -0.72 -55.20
N GLN A 768 37.16 -1.89 -54.81
CA GLN A 768 38.55 -2.04 -54.37
C GLN A 768 39.55 -1.81 -55.51
N LYS A 769 39.25 -2.29 -56.72
CA LYS A 769 40.09 -2.06 -57.90
C LYS A 769 40.11 -0.57 -58.30
N MET A 770 38.97 0.12 -58.24
CA MET A 770 38.89 1.56 -58.49
C MET A 770 39.72 2.39 -57.50
N ARG A 771 39.71 2.05 -56.22
CA ARG A 771 40.51 2.79 -55.20
C ARG A 771 42.02 2.64 -55.40
N PHE A 772 42.47 1.47 -55.81
CA PHE A 772 43.89 1.23 -56.07
C PHE A 772 44.38 2.01 -57.30
N MET A 773 43.62 1.98 -58.41
CA MET A 773 43.92 2.76 -59.62
C MET A 773 43.89 4.29 -59.39
N ALA A 774 43.10 4.77 -58.43
CA ALA A 774 43.08 6.20 -58.10
C ALA A 774 44.35 6.69 -57.38
N THR A 775 45.12 5.79 -56.76
CA THR A 775 46.21 6.14 -55.83
C THR A 775 47.60 5.65 -56.25
N HIS A 776 47.69 4.71 -57.19
CA HIS A 776 48.96 4.16 -57.68
C HIS A 776 49.10 4.37 -59.20
N ASP A 777 50.34 4.39 -59.68
CA ASP A 777 50.68 4.44 -61.10
C ASP A 777 50.47 3.06 -61.74
N ASP A 778 49.73 3.03 -62.85
CA ASP A 778 49.30 1.77 -63.48
C ASP A 778 50.48 0.93 -64.00
N LEU A 779 51.61 1.56 -64.37
CA LEU A 779 52.80 0.85 -64.84
C LEU A 779 53.67 0.40 -63.67
N THR A 780 54.19 1.35 -62.89
CA THR A 780 55.22 1.11 -61.86
C THR A 780 54.67 0.58 -60.55
N GLN A 781 53.36 0.66 -60.34
CA GLN A 781 52.68 0.32 -59.09
C GLN A 781 53.13 1.16 -57.88
N LEU A 782 53.96 2.19 -58.09
CA LEU A 782 54.32 3.16 -57.08
C LEU A 782 53.14 4.12 -56.82
N PRO A 783 53.10 4.79 -55.66
CA PRO A 783 52.24 5.95 -55.44
C PRO A 783 52.22 6.90 -56.63
N ASN A 784 51.03 7.31 -57.06
CA ASN A 784 50.88 8.32 -58.10
C ASN A 784 50.94 9.74 -57.52
N ARG A 785 50.82 10.73 -58.41
CA ARG A 785 50.81 12.15 -58.06
C ARG A 785 49.83 12.54 -56.95
N SER A 786 48.65 11.92 -56.91
CA SER A 786 47.64 12.21 -55.88
C SER A 786 48.09 11.69 -54.51
N LEU A 787 48.55 10.43 -54.46
CA LEU A 787 48.94 9.80 -53.20
C LEU A 787 50.22 10.40 -52.61
N ILE A 788 51.20 10.76 -53.44
CA ILE A 788 52.43 11.40 -52.93
C ILE A 788 52.14 12.80 -52.35
N LYS A 789 51.23 13.56 -52.96
CA LYS A 789 50.83 14.87 -52.43
C LYS A 789 50.20 14.74 -51.05
N GLU A 790 49.31 13.75 -50.88
CA GLU A 790 48.71 13.43 -49.57
C GLU A 790 49.77 13.05 -48.53
N ARG A 791 50.74 12.20 -48.90
CA ARG A 791 51.83 11.82 -47.98
C ARG A 791 52.73 12.99 -47.60
N ILE A 792 52.99 13.93 -48.51
CA ILE A 792 53.72 15.17 -48.20
C ILE A 792 52.93 16.01 -47.18
N GLU A 793 51.63 16.18 -47.37
CA GLU A 793 50.78 16.93 -46.43
C GLU A 793 50.75 16.28 -45.03
N GLN A 794 50.66 14.94 -44.98
CA GLN A 794 50.75 14.19 -43.73
C GLN A 794 52.12 14.35 -43.05
N ALA A 795 53.21 14.20 -43.81
CA ALA A 795 54.56 14.37 -43.29
C ALA A 795 54.80 15.79 -42.77
N LEU A 796 54.34 16.82 -43.48
CA LEU A 796 54.42 18.22 -43.04
C LEU A 796 53.75 18.43 -41.68
N LEU A 797 52.54 17.90 -41.49
CA LEU A 797 51.83 17.99 -40.22
C LEU A 797 52.57 17.29 -39.08
N GLN A 798 53.21 16.15 -39.37
CA GLN A 798 53.99 15.41 -38.38
C GLN A 798 55.29 16.13 -38.02
N HIS A 799 56.04 16.61 -39.00
CA HIS A 799 57.36 17.21 -38.81
C HIS A 799 57.27 18.64 -38.24
N ALA A 800 56.21 19.38 -38.56
CA ALA A 800 55.91 20.66 -37.92
C ALA A 800 55.70 20.55 -36.40
N ARG A 801 55.17 19.43 -35.91
CA ARG A 801 54.96 19.20 -34.47
C ARG A 801 56.24 18.82 -33.72
N HIS A 802 57.15 18.10 -34.38
CA HIS A 802 58.34 17.54 -33.75
C HIS A 802 59.63 18.34 -34.04
N ASN A 803 59.54 19.46 -34.76
CA ASN A 803 60.69 20.23 -35.25
C ASN A 803 61.70 19.39 -36.05
N GLU A 804 61.20 18.42 -36.81
CA GLU A 804 62.00 17.52 -37.63
C GLU A 804 62.15 18.02 -39.06
N ILE A 805 63.23 17.63 -39.73
CA ILE A 805 63.52 18.00 -41.12
C ILE A 805 63.03 16.88 -42.04
N MET A 806 62.43 17.27 -43.17
CA MET A 806 62.12 16.35 -44.27
C MET A 806 62.62 16.95 -45.58
N ALA A 807 62.94 16.10 -46.56
CA ALA A 807 63.37 16.53 -47.87
C ALA A 807 62.53 15.90 -48.97
N LEU A 808 62.30 16.67 -50.02
CA LEU A 808 61.62 16.25 -51.22
C LEU A 808 62.60 16.32 -52.38
N LEU A 809 62.86 15.17 -52.99
CA LEU A 809 63.72 15.03 -54.16
C LEU A 809 62.79 14.89 -55.37
N PHE A 810 62.86 15.85 -56.28
CA PHE A 810 62.20 15.77 -57.58
C PHE A 810 63.24 15.32 -58.60
N ILE A 811 62.97 14.18 -59.23
CA ILE A 811 63.92 13.42 -60.04
C ILE A 811 63.35 13.31 -61.44
N ASP A 812 64.15 13.66 -62.43
CA ASP A 812 63.81 13.45 -63.84
C ASP A 812 64.95 12.69 -64.52
N LEU A 813 64.59 11.71 -65.35
CA LEU A 813 65.53 10.82 -66.01
C LEU A 813 66.16 11.47 -67.24
N ASP A 814 67.47 11.71 -67.16
CA ASP A 814 68.25 12.24 -68.27
C ASP A 814 68.45 11.16 -69.34
N GLY A 815 68.05 11.47 -70.58
CA GLY A 815 68.21 10.57 -71.74
C GLY A 815 67.05 9.58 -71.94
N PHE A 816 66.01 9.62 -71.10
CA PHE A 816 64.87 8.70 -71.23
C PHE A 816 64.16 8.80 -72.60
N LYS A 817 63.97 10.02 -73.10
CA LYS A 817 63.40 10.24 -74.43
C LYS A 817 64.24 9.60 -75.55
N GLU A 818 65.57 9.65 -75.43
CA GLU A 818 66.48 9.05 -76.42
C GLU A 818 66.35 7.52 -76.44
N VAL A 819 66.10 6.89 -75.28
CA VAL A 819 65.79 5.46 -75.19
C VAL A 819 64.47 5.14 -75.88
N ASN A 820 63.42 5.92 -75.64
CA ASN A 820 62.13 5.75 -76.33
C ASN A 820 62.24 5.94 -77.84
N ASP A 821 62.95 6.97 -78.28
CA ASP A 821 63.10 7.31 -79.69
C ASP A 821 63.97 6.27 -80.42
N ALA A 822 64.94 5.65 -79.74
CA ALA A 822 65.83 4.63 -80.31
C ALA A 822 65.27 3.20 -80.28
N TYR A 823 64.54 2.82 -79.22
CA TYR A 823 64.16 1.43 -78.94
C TYR A 823 62.65 1.21 -78.75
N GLY A 824 61.83 2.27 -78.82
CA GLY A 824 60.38 2.21 -78.66
C GLY A 824 59.91 2.33 -77.22
N HIS A 825 58.61 2.62 -77.06
CA HIS A 825 57.99 2.87 -75.75
C HIS A 825 57.99 1.65 -74.83
N ASP A 826 57.90 0.43 -75.35
CA ASP A 826 57.94 -0.79 -74.52
C ASP A 826 59.29 -0.93 -73.78
N ALA A 827 60.40 -0.54 -74.44
CA ALA A 827 61.71 -0.50 -73.80
C ALA A 827 61.81 0.63 -72.75
N GLY A 828 61.15 1.77 -73.00
CA GLY A 828 60.99 2.83 -72.01
C GLY A 828 60.18 2.40 -70.78
N ASP A 829 59.09 1.67 -70.98
CA ASP A 829 58.27 1.15 -69.88
C ASP A 829 59.04 0.11 -69.05
N GLU A 830 59.81 -0.77 -69.70
CA GLU A 830 60.73 -1.70 -69.01
C GLU A 830 61.79 -0.93 -68.19
N LEU A 831 62.33 0.15 -68.77
CA LEU A 831 63.29 1.01 -68.09
C LEU A 831 62.68 1.70 -66.86
N LEU A 832 61.46 2.23 -66.98
CA LEU A 832 60.74 2.85 -65.87
C LEU A 832 60.45 1.86 -64.74
N LEU A 833 60.09 0.61 -65.07
CA LEU A 833 59.88 -0.45 -64.07
C LEU A 833 61.16 -0.76 -63.29
N LYS A 834 62.30 -0.89 -63.98
CA LYS A 834 63.60 -1.16 -63.33
C LYS A 834 64.05 0.03 -62.48
N LEU A 835 63.90 1.25 -62.99
CA LEU A 835 64.27 2.47 -62.27
C LEU A 835 63.37 2.74 -61.06
N ALA A 836 62.07 2.44 -61.16
CA ALA A 836 61.15 2.48 -60.02
C ALA A 836 61.62 1.54 -58.90
N GLY A 837 61.99 0.29 -59.25
CA GLY A 837 62.56 -0.66 -58.30
C GLY A 837 63.90 -0.22 -57.71
N LEU A 838 64.76 0.45 -58.50
CA LEU A 838 66.02 0.99 -58.01
C LEU A 838 65.80 2.13 -57.01
N LEU A 839 64.88 3.05 -57.31
CA LEU A 839 64.52 4.15 -56.40
C LEU A 839 63.91 3.63 -55.11
N ASP A 840 62.99 2.67 -55.18
CA ASP A 840 62.34 2.08 -53.99
C ASP A 840 63.35 1.38 -53.08
N ASN A 841 64.36 0.71 -53.66
CA ASN A 841 65.47 0.11 -52.90
C ASN A 841 66.54 1.12 -52.45
N ALA A 842 66.57 2.31 -53.04
CA ALA A 842 67.51 3.35 -52.66
C ALA A 842 67.13 4.02 -51.32
N VAL A 843 65.85 3.99 -50.96
CA VAL A 843 65.28 4.68 -49.79
C VAL A 843 64.85 3.71 -48.69
N ARG A 844 64.46 4.23 -47.52
CA ARG A 844 63.97 3.41 -46.39
C ARG A 844 62.48 3.13 -46.55
N LYS A 845 61.97 2.11 -45.85
CA LYS A 845 60.52 1.82 -45.80
C LYS A 845 59.65 2.97 -45.28
N SER A 846 60.23 3.87 -44.48
CA SER A 846 59.56 5.08 -43.97
C SER A 846 59.45 6.19 -45.02
N ASP A 847 60.31 6.14 -46.04
CA ASP A 847 60.32 7.10 -47.14
C ASP A 847 59.32 6.67 -48.21
N THR A 848 58.97 7.59 -49.10
CA THR A 848 58.04 7.28 -50.20
C THR A 848 58.67 7.62 -51.53
N VAL A 849 58.67 6.64 -52.43
CA VAL A 849 58.93 6.86 -53.86
C VAL A 849 57.61 6.91 -54.59
N ALA A 850 57.46 7.87 -55.49
CA ALA A 850 56.27 8.03 -56.32
C ALA A 850 56.66 8.32 -57.76
N ARG A 851 55.88 7.81 -58.71
CA ARG A 851 55.96 8.28 -60.09
C ARG A 851 55.01 9.45 -60.25
N PHE A 852 55.56 10.61 -60.53
CA PHE A 852 54.80 11.86 -60.60
C PHE A 852 54.13 12.02 -61.97
N GLY A 853 54.78 11.53 -63.02
CA GLY A 853 54.26 11.43 -64.39
C GLY A 853 55.40 11.22 -65.39
N GLY A 854 55.15 10.55 -66.52
CA GLY A 854 56.17 10.36 -67.55
C GLY A 854 57.44 9.69 -67.01
N ASP A 855 58.56 10.38 -67.11
CA ASP A 855 59.89 10.03 -66.58
C ASP A 855 60.25 10.73 -65.27
N GLU A 856 59.28 11.39 -64.62
CA GLU A 856 59.46 12.12 -63.37
C GLU A 856 59.09 11.26 -62.16
N PHE A 857 59.99 11.25 -61.18
CA PHE A 857 59.82 10.61 -59.89
C PHE A 857 59.96 11.63 -58.76
N VAL A 858 59.22 11.40 -57.69
CA VAL A 858 59.32 12.17 -56.46
C VAL A 858 59.63 11.24 -55.32
N VAL A 859 60.66 11.59 -54.55
CA VAL A 859 61.04 10.88 -53.33
C VAL A 859 60.84 11.82 -52.14
N LEU A 860 60.04 11.38 -51.18
CA LEU A 860 59.84 12.03 -49.90
C LEU A 860 60.66 11.31 -48.83
N LEU A 861 61.65 12.00 -48.27
CA LEU A 861 62.48 11.54 -47.18
C LEU A 861 62.02 12.18 -45.86
N THR A 862 61.77 11.35 -44.85
CA THR A 862 61.24 11.79 -43.55
C THR A 862 62.22 11.52 -42.41
N GLY A 863 62.16 12.32 -41.35
CA GLY A 863 63.00 12.16 -40.15
C GLY A 863 64.49 12.38 -40.40
N LEU A 864 64.84 13.40 -41.18
CA LEU A 864 66.23 13.79 -41.44
C LEU A 864 66.80 14.57 -40.26
N LEU A 865 68.08 14.36 -39.95
CA LEU A 865 68.81 15.12 -38.93
C LEU A 865 69.48 16.36 -39.53
N SER A 866 69.86 16.28 -40.81
CA SER A 866 70.49 17.39 -41.53
C SER A 866 70.14 17.37 -43.03
N ARG A 867 70.44 18.47 -43.73
CA ARG A 867 70.34 18.54 -45.21
C ARG A 867 71.29 17.53 -45.89
N ASP A 868 72.42 17.20 -45.27
CA ASP A 868 73.41 16.29 -45.84
C ASP A 868 72.89 14.84 -45.93
N ASP A 869 71.94 14.46 -45.08
CA ASP A 869 71.28 13.15 -45.16
C ASP A 869 70.52 12.98 -46.50
N ALA A 870 69.87 14.05 -46.97
CA ALA A 870 69.21 14.06 -48.28
C ALA A 870 70.22 14.05 -49.43
N ALA A 871 71.39 14.67 -49.24
CA ALA A 871 72.48 14.65 -50.21
C ALA A 871 73.02 13.22 -50.39
N ILE A 872 73.22 12.48 -49.30
CA ILE A 872 73.68 11.08 -49.33
C ILE A 872 72.71 10.20 -50.12
N VAL A 873 71.40 10.36 -49.91
CA VAL A 873 70.40 9.59 -50.67
C VAL A 873 70.39 10.00 -52.14
N ALA A 874 70.50 11.30 -52.45
CA ALA A 874 70.57 11.77 -53.83
C ALA A 874 71.83 11.27 -54.55
N GLU A 875 72.99 11.25 -53.90
CA GLU A 875 74.24 10.71 -54.45
C GLU A 875 74.14 9.20 -54.68
N LYS A 876 73.55 8.46 -53.74
CA LYS A 876 73.27 7.03 -53.89
C LYS A 876 72.38 6.77 -55.11
N ILE A 877 71.31 7.55 -55.27
CA ILE A 877 70.39 7.43 -56.42
C ILE A 877 71.13 7.73 -57.73
N LEU A 878 71.86 8.84 -57.81
CA LEU A 878 72.62 9.22 -59.01
C LEU A 878 73.65 8.16 -59.39
N HIS A 879 74.38 7.63 -58.41
CA HIS A 879 75.36 6.58 -58.64
C HIS A 879 74.71 5.32 -59.21
N GLN A 880 73.62 4.85 -58.59
CA GLN A 880 72.90 3.66 -59.06
C GLN A 880 72.26 3.86 -60.44
N MET A 881 71.72 5.05 -60.72
CA MET A 881 71.10 5.35 -62.01
C MET A 881 72.12 5.47 -63.14
N SER A 882 73.35 5.92 -62.83
CA SER A 882 74.42 6.07 -63.83
C SER A 882 75.06 4.76 -64.28
N MET A 883 74.74 3.62 -63.66
CA MET A 883 75.22 2.31 -64.08
C MET A 883 74.43 1.80 -65.31
N PRO A 884 75.06 1.06 -66.24
CA PRO A 884 74.34 0.45 -67.36
C PRO A 884 73.19 -0.45 -66.88
N ILE A 885 71.99 -0.26 -67.45
CA ILE A 885 70.78 -1.03 -67.15
C ILE A 885 70.50 -1.97 -68.31
N THR A 886 70.53 -3.27 -68.03
CA THR A 886 70.18 -4.29 -69.02
C THR A 886 68.67 -4.32 -69.23
N LEU A 887 68.23 -3.96 -70.44
CA LEU A 887 66.87 -4.11 -70.94
C LEU A 887 66.80 -5.27 -71.94
N SER A 888 65.60 -5.67 -72.33
CA SER A 888 65.40 -6.70 -73.36
C SER A 888 66.03 -6.32 -74.72
N VAL A 889 66.23 -5.02 -74.96
CA VAL A 889 66.78 -4.45 -76.20
C VAL A 889 68.30 -4.21 -76.17
N GLY A 890 68.95 -4.41 -75.01
CA GLY A 890 70.38 -4.15 -74.81
C GLY A 890 70.67 -3.38 -73.51
N GLU A 891 71.93 -3.00 -73.30
CA GLU A 891 72.31 -2.14 -72.18
C GLU A 891 72.11 -0.67 -72.55
N VAL A 892 71.33 0.03 -71.72
CA VAL A 892 71.14 1.48 -71.83
C VAL A 892 71.76 2.17 -70.62
N GLN A 893 72.27 3.37 -70.82
CA GLN A 893 72.78 4.20 -69.73
C GLN A 893 71.99 5.50 -69.70
N VAL A 894 71.39 5.79 -68.54
CA VAL A 894 70.63 7.01 -68.30
C VAL A 894 71.23 7.75 -67.10
N GLY A 895 70.94 9.04 -67.00
CA GLY A 895 71.29 9.84 -65.83
C GLY A 895 70.03 10.27 -65.09
N ALA A 896 70.22 11.05 -64.02
CA ALA A 896 69.10 11.76 -63.41
C ALA A 896 69.47 13.17 -62.98
N SER A 897 68.53 14.08 -63.13
CA SER A 897 68.61 15.43 -62.61
C SER A 897 67.75 15.51 -61.35
N ILE A 898 68.33 15.87 -60.21
CA ILE A 898 67.65 15.84 -58.90
C ILE A 898 67.61 17.22 -58.24
N GLY A 899 66.42 17.80 -58.12
CA GLY A 899 66.21 19.01 -57.33
C GLY A 899 65.73 18.67 -55.92
N ILE A 900 66.38 19.23 -54.90
CA ILE A 900 66.08 18.90 -53.50
C ILE A 900 65.53 20.14 -52.76
N ALA A 901 64.29 20.03 -52.29
CA ALA A 901 63.66 21.00 -51.39
C ALA A 901 63.60 20.45 -49.97
N VAL A 902 64.02 21.25 -48.99
CA VAL A 902 64.09 20.85 -47.58
C VAL A 902 63.08 21.65 -46.75
N TYR A 903 62.20 20.97 -46.03
CA TYR A 903 61.32 21.59 -45.04
C TYR A 903 62.09 21.87 -43.73
N PRO A 904 61.88 23.04 -43.08
CA PRO A 904 60.95 24.11 -43.44
C PRO A 904 61.53 25.18 -44.38
N TYR A 905 62.81 25.09 -44.74
CA TYR A 905 63.56 26.17 -45.40
C TYR A 905 63.05 26.53 -46.80
N ASP A 906 62.67 25.53 -47.60
CA ASP A 906 62.26 25.68 -49.00
C ASP A 906 60.75 25.83 -49.18
N GLY A 907 59.98 25.66 -48.10
CA GLY A 907 58.53 25.79 -48.10
C GLY A 907 57.90 25.04 -46.94
N THR A 908 56.72 25.48 -46.52
CA THR A 908 55.94 24.89 -45.42
C THR A 908 54.65 24.23 -45.89
N ASP A 909 54.44 24.15 -47.20
CA ASP A 909 53.29 23.49 -47.83
C ASP A 909 53.75 22.62 -49.02
N SER A 910 52.94 21.61 -49.33
CA SER A 910 53.24 20.60 -50.35
C SER A 910 53.46 21.22 -51.74
N ALA A 911 52.65 22.20 -52.13
CA ALA A 911 52.73 22.82 -53.45
C ALA A 911 54.02 23.62 -53.61
N LYS A 912 54.44 24.35 -52.57
CA LYS A 912 55.67 25.14 -52.58
C LYS A 912 56.91 24.24 -52.61
N LEU A 913 56.97 23.19 -51.78
CA LEU A 913 58.10 22.25 -51.78
C LEU A 913 58.27 21.54 -53.12
N LEU A 914 57.17 21.01 -53.69
CA LEU A 914 57.18 20.40 -55.03
C LEU A 914 57.69 21.38 -56.09
N LYS A 915 57.16 22.62 -56.08
CA LYS A 915 57.55 23.65 -57.05
C LYS A 915 59.03 24.03 -56.94
N VAL A 916 59.57 24.13 -55.72
CA VAL A 916 60.98 24.44 -55.50
C VAL A 916 61.86 23.30 -55.97
N ALA A 917 61.54 22.06 -55.59
CA ALA A 917 62.29 20.87 -56.01
C ALA A 917 62.29 20.72 -57.54
N ASP A 918 61.14 20.86 -58.19
CA ASP A 918 61.02 20.85 -59.66
C ASP A 918 61.84 21.97 -60.33
N SER A 919 61.74 23.21 -59.84
CA SER A 919 62.52 24.34 -60.37
C SER A 919 64.05 24.13 -60.25
N LEU A 920 64.50 23.46 -59.19
CA LEU A 920 65.90 23.11 -58.96
C LEU A 920 66.35 21.98 -59.89
N MET A 921 65.51 20.96 -60.10
CA MET A 921 65.75 19.88 -61.06
C MET A 921 65.93 20.44 -62.47
N TYR A 922 65.03 21.34 -62.89
CA TYR A 922 65.09 21.94 -64.22
C TYR A 922 66.35 22.78 -64.44
N ARG A 923 66.84 23.46 -63.39
CA ARG A 923 68.12 24.20 -63.44
C ARG A 923 69.31 23.27 -63.71
N ILE A 924 69.30 22.07 -63.12
CA ILE A 924 70.35 21.07 -63.33
C ILE A 924 70.37 20.56 -64.77
N LYS A 925 69.18 20.32 -65.35
CA LYS A 925 69.06 19.92 -66.76
C LYS A 925 69.75 20.89 -67.71
N GLN A 926 69.80 22.19 -67.37
CA GLN A 926 70.50 23.22 -68.15
C GLN A 926 72.00 23.34 -67.86
N GLN A 927 72.48 22.85 -66.71
CA GLN A 927 73.86 23.04 -66.21
C GLN A 927 74.75 21.80 -66.31
N GLY A 928 74.31 20.79 -67.07
CA GLY A 928 75.13 19.63 -67.42
C GLY A 928 74.63 18.28 -66.90
N LYS A 929 73.37 18.18 -66.40
CA LYS A 929 72.68 16.93 -66.08
C LYS A 929 73.40 16.05 -65.03
N ASN A 930 72.82 14.90 -64.69
CA ASN A 930 73.40 13.86 -63.82
C ASN A 930 74.01 14.36 -62.50
N ARG A 931 73.26 15.18 -61.76
CA ARG A 931 73.69 15.77 -60.48
C ARG A 931 72.47 16.16 -59.65
N TYR A 932 72.70 16.52 -58.40
CA TYR A 932 71.68 17.12 -57.53
C TYR A 932 72.01 18.58 -57.21
N CYS A 933 70.99 19.35 -56.83
CA CYS A 933 71.21 20.68 -56.29
C CYS A 933 70.15 21.05 -55.24
N PHE A 934 70.60 21.87 -54.30
CA PHE A 934 69.78 22.47 -53.27
C PHE A 934 69.47 23.94 -53.58
N SER A 935 68.47 24.50 -52.91
CA SER A 935 68.28 25.95 -52.89
C SER A 935 69.48 26.65 -52.23
N LYS A 936 69.89 27.79 -52.80
CA LYS A 936 70.92 28.67 -52.23
C LYS A 936 70.32 29.53 -51.12
N VAL A 937 70.10 28.96 -49.95
CA VAL A 937 69.95 29.74 -48.72
C VAL A 937 71.19 29.44 -47.89
N ALA A 938 72.02 30.46 -47.67
CA ALA A 938 73.16 30.39 -46.76
C ALA A 938 72.61 30.19 -45.34
N PHE A 939 73.24 29.26 -44.59
CA PHE A 939 72.92 28.96 -43.19
C PHE A 939 72.98 30.18 -42.29
#